data_AF-A0A210QFG4-F1
#
_entry.id   AF-A0A210QFG4-F1
#
_cell.length_a   1.000
_cell.length_b   1.000
_cell.length_c   1.000
_cell.angle_alpha   90.00
_cell.angle_beta   90.00
_cell.angle_gamma   90.00
#
_symmetry.space_group_name_H-M   'P 1'
#
loop_
_entity.id
_entity.type
_entity.pdbx_description
1 polymer ?
#
loop_
_entity_poly.entity_id
_entity_poly.type
_entity_poly.pdbx_seq_one_letter_code
_entity_poly.pdbx_strand_id
1 'polypeptide(L)'
;MAALSKPKKVARKLAKMFQDQTKDPAGLLEEGDVVNLISKLNSNISSARIHQKLKEFELKKTDGSMEGWTSPRGRIHSDEFVTLFKELSTRPEIYFLLVRYASNADYLSTDDLLLFLEAEQGVQRVTKEKCLEIINKFEPSKDGKNKGRLGIDGFTVYLLSKECDIFDSEHLTVCQDMTQPLSHYFVASSHNTYLMKDQLQGPSSVEAYIRALNKGCRCVDLDCWDGPTGDPIIKHGRTLTTKITFVSVIETINKHAFDISDYPLILSIENHCSIKQQKIMVECMRSTFGDKLVLFPFDIEAPDLPSPDDLRGKVLIKSKKLPLTCAFEEDYVTDEDESSEAEKKKNNKAKDSPANKQIKLGKDLSDLVTYCMSVRFQDFQVSQQHQKFWEMCSFSESVAMKLAMTCPEEFVNHNKRFLSRVYPNSLRVDSSNYNPRDLWNCGCQMVAMNYQTPGLMMDLYNGWFLKNGNCGYILKPSIMREEIAYFSASTKEVIPGVSPQILHIKVISGQHFPKPKGSGSRGDVTDPYVTIEISGIPADCSEERTKTVPHNAGYCPIFDESFEFQINLPELALVRFAVLDDEFIGDEFIAQYTVPFECMQTGYRHINLLSNTGDPIENCTLFIHVAITNKRGGGKPHKRGMSVKKTKHKKDYTTPKTVGLKCVDETFKASIGPLRECTDLREDVQVALSEFKEACGLSPIANIKQCIRLLATRVSNATEQSSLSVIIKREYPSLEAQGNLPDVLKKALQSFAELVTECKNLMESADGVHERLLKCQKAGLEWHEDLENICSQAGLKGKKMSKATENFAWNVRVLKGQATLMLQAKKECRDYIRQMKEAASSSGLLKDEKENGVEES
;
A
#
# COMPACT_ATOMS: atom_id res chain seq x y z
N MET A 1 22.62 -15.60 -27.02
CA MET A 1 23.59 -14.85 -27.85
C MET A 1 24.68 -14.22 -26.98
N ALA A 2 25.61 -15.02 -26.47
CA ALA A 2 26.56 -14.61 -25.42
C ALA A 2 28.00 -14.51 -25.94
N ALA A 3 28.39 -13.35 -26.50
CA ALA A 3 29.78 -13.00 -26.79
C ALA A 3 29.96 -11.48 -27.06
N LEU A 4 29.23 -10.62 -26.34
CA LEU A 4 29.05 -9.21 -26.71
C LEU A 4 29.64 -8.22 -25.70
N SER A 5 30.74 -8.58 -25.04
CA SER A 5 31.37 -7.81 -23.96
C SER A 5 32.28 -6.65 -24.40
N LYS A 6 32.14 -6.11 -25.63
CA LYS A 6 32.88 -4.92 -26.09
C LYS A 6 32.04 -4.11 -27.08
N PRO A 7 31.85 -2.78 -26.90
CA PRO A 7 31.05 -1.94 -27.81
C PRO A 7 31.44 -2.08 -29.30
N LYS A 8 32.75 -2.25 -29.56
CA LYS A 8 33.30 -2.48 -30.91
C LYS A 8 33.03 -3.89 -31.47
N LYS A 9 32.91 -4.92 -30.63
CA LYS A 9 32.55 -6.29 -31.08
C LYS A 9 31.05 -6.42 -31.36
N VAL A 10 30.20 -5.70 -30.62
CA VAL A 10 28.74 -5.68 -30.83
C VAL A 10 28.38 -5.02 -32.15
N ALA A 11 28.93 -3.82 -32.40
CA ALA A 11 28.74 -3.12 -33.67
C ALA A 11 29.14 -3.99 -34.87
N ARG A 12 30.27 -4.70 -34.79
CA ARG A 12 30.72 -5.63 -35.84
C ARG A 12 29.79 -6.82 -36.07
N LYS A 13 29.15 -7.35 -35.01
CA LYS A 13 28.23 -8.48 -35.15
C LYS A 13 26.87 -8.05 -35.71
N LEU A 14 26.35 -6.92 -35.24
CA LEU A 14 25.12 -6.31 -35.79
C LEU A 14 25.33 -5.94 -37.26
N ALA A 15 26.47 -5.35 -37.60
CA ALA A 15 26.87 -5.08 -38.98
C ALA A 15 26.96 -6.35 -39.82
N LYS A 16 27.49 -7.45 -39.27
CA LYS A 16 27.52 -8.75 -39.97
C LYS A 16 26.11 -9.30 -40.21
N MET A 17 25.22 -9.24 -39.22
CA MET A 17 23.82 -9.70 -39.37
C MET A 17 23.03 -8.83 -40.35
N PHE A 18 23.35 -7.54 -40.41
CA PHE A 18 22.84 -6.62 -41.43
C PHE A 18 23.33 -7.00 -42.82
N GLN A 19 24.62 -7.29 -42.98
CA GLN A 19 25.22 -7.76 -44.23
C GLN A 19 24.64 -9.12 -44.69
N ASP A 20 24.41 -10.06 -43.77
CA ASP A 20 23.82 -11.36 -44.07
C ASP A 20 22.36 -11.24 -44.60
N GLN A 21 21.68 -10.13 -44.31
CA GLN A 21 20.33 -9.81 -44.79
C GLN A 21 20.33 -8.92 -46.04
N THR A 22 21.44 -8.23 -46.34
CA THR A 22 21.53 -7.33 -47.49
C THR A 22 21.66 -8.14 -48.79
N LYS A 23 20.70 -7.95 -49.70
CA LYS A 23 20.75 -8.50 -51.06
C LYS A 23 21.12 -7.43 -52.10
N ASP A 24 21.23 -6.17 -51.68
CA ASP A 24 21.57 -5.02 -52.50
C ASP A 24 23.11 -4.94 -52.72
N PRO A 25 23.60 -4.87 -53.97
CA PRO A 25 25.02 -4.64 -54.27
C PRO A 25 25.60 -3.37 -53.63
N ALA A 26 24.76 -2.38 -53.30
CA ALA A 26 25.15 -1.14 -52.64
C ALA A 26 25.23 -1.26 -51.09
N GLY A 27 24.88 -2.42 -50.51
CA GLY A 27 24.98 -2.66 -49.07
C GLY A 27 23.95 -1.88 -48.24
N LEU A 28 22.72 -1.74 -48.76
CA LEU A 28 21.60 -1.01 -48.16
C LEU A 28 20.46 -1.99 -47.82
N LEU A 29 19.69 -1.69 -46.77
CA LEU A 29 18.40 -2.34 -46.51
C LEU A 29 17.27 -1.33 -46.66
N GLU A 30 16.13 -1.80 -47.18
CA GLU A 30 14.89 -1.03 -47.22
C GLU A 30 14.20 -1.04 -45.85
N GLU A 31 13.39 -0.02 -45.59
CA GLU A 31 12.70 0.16 -44.30
C GLU A 31 11.97 -1.11 -43.81
N GLY A 32 11.26 -1.81 -44.69
CA GLY A 32 10.56 -3.05 -44.33
C GLY A 32 11.50 -4.17 -43.86
N ASP A 33 12.67 -4.31 -44.48
CA ASP A 33 13.67 -5.32 -44.09
C ASP A 33 14.37 -4.93 -42.79
N VAL A 34 14.61 -3.64 -42.58
CA VAL A 34 15.15 -3.12 -41.31
C VAL A 34 14.18 -3.43 -40.17
N VAL A 35 12.89 -3.20 -40.37
CA VAL A 35 11.86 -3.46 -39.36
C VAL A 35 11.79 -4.93 -39.03
N ASN A 36 11.76 -5.80 -40.04
CA ASN A 36 11.80 -7.24 -39.85
C ASN A 36 13.07 -7.69 -39.11
N LEU A 37 14.22 -7.12 -39.45
CA LEU A 37 15.49 -7.45 -38.81
C LEU A 37 15.52 -7.00 -37.34
N ILE A 38 15.07 -5.78 -37.03
CA ILE A 38 15.02 -5.27 -35.66
C ILE A 38 14.00 -6.07 -34.84
N SER A 39 12.81 -6.33 -35.36
CA SER A 39 11.81 -7.16 -34.67
C SER A 39 12.29 -8.60 -34.44
N LYS A 40 13.12 -9.15 -35.34
CA LYS A 40 13.77 -10.46 -35.15
C LYS A 40 14.90 -10.41 -34.11
N LEU A 41 15.62 -9.30 -34.01
CA LEU A 41 16.71 -9.10 -33.05
C LEU A 41 16.21 -8.78 -31.64
N ASN A 42 15.11 -8.02 -31.55
CA ASN A 42 14.47 -7.62 -30.32
C ASN A 42 12.95 -7.58 -30.53
N SER A 43 12.28 -8.68 -30.18
CA SER A 43 10.82 -8.82 -30.31
C SER A 43 10.03 -7.89 -29.38
N ASN A 44 10.67 -7.25 -28.41
CA ASN A 44 10.02 -6.33 -27.47
C ASN A 44 9.82 -4.94 -28.07
N ILE A 45 10.38 -4.66 -29.25
CA ILE A 45 10.21 -3.37 -29.94
C ILE A 45 9.13 -3.52 -31.00
N SER A 46 8.05 -2.76 -30.86
CA SER A 46 6.95 -2.78 -31.83
C SER A 46 7.40 -2.28 -33.21
N SER A 47 6.84 -2.86 -34.28
CA SER A 47 7.07 -2.39 -35.66
C SER A 47 6.71 -0.91 -35.83
N ALA A 48 5.66 -0.46 -35.15
CA ALA A 48 5.25 0.93 -35.13
C ALA A 48 6.31 1.86 -34.51
N ARG A 49 6.97 1.46 -33.41
CA ARG A 49 8.08 2.23 -32.82
C ARG A 49 9.30 2.28 -33.74
N ILE A 50 9.60 1.17 -34.41
CA ILE A 50 10.70 1.12 -35.38
C ILE A 50 10.42 2.09 -36.52
N HIS A 51 9.23 2.04 -37.15
CA HIS A 51 8.82 2.98 -38.21
C HIS A 51 8.83 4.44 -37.73
N GLN A 52 8.34 4.72 -36.52
CA GLN A 52 8.37 6.08 -35.97
C GLN A 52 9.80 6.58 -35.82
N LYS A 53 10.69 5.75 -35.25
CA LYS A 53 12.10 6.10 -35.07
C LYS A 53 12.80 6.30 -36.41
N LEU A 54 12.47 5.52 -37.43
CA LEU A 54 12.94 5.76 -38.79
C LEU A 54 12.51 7.12 -39.31
N LYS A 55 11.24 7.50 -39.16
CA LYS A 55 10.76 8.85 -39.52
C LYS A 55 11.45 9.96 -38.74
N GLU A 56 11.70 9.78 -37.43
CA GLU A 56 12.47 10.75 -36.62
C GLU A 56 13.88 10.96 -37.19
N PHE A 57 14.56 9.88 -37.58
CA PHE A 57 15.89 9.94 -38.18
C PHE A 57 15.87 10.59 -39.57
N GLU A 58 14.85 10.30 -40.38
CA GLU A 58 14.68 10.96 -41.68
C GLU A 58 14.45 12.47 -41.53
N LEU A 59 13.65 12.89 -40.55
CA LEU A 59 13.43 14.31 -40.23
C LEU A 59 14.75 15.00 -39.82
N LYS A 60 15.50 14.38 -38.90
CA LYS A 60 16.84 14.86 -38.47
C LYS A 60 17.88 14.88 -39.59
N LYS A 61 17.68 14.08 -40.62
CA LYS A 61 18.52 14.12 -41.82
C LYS A 61 18.16 15.32 -42.70
N THR A 62 16.87 15.63 -42.84
CA THR A 62 16.41 16.75 -43.66
C THR A 62 16.65 18.12 -43.03
N ASP A 63 16.69 18.22 -41.70
CA ASP A 63 16.97 19.48 -40.99
C ASP A 63 18.47 19.77 -40.78
N GLY A 64 19.35 18.85 -41.19
CA GLY A 64 20.81 18.98 -41.08
C GLY A 64 21.36 18.79 -39.67
N SER A 65 20.55 18.33 -38.71
CA SER A 65 20.96 18.14 -37.31
C SER A 65 21.83 16.89 -37.08
N MET A 66 21.95 16.00 -38.07
CA MET A 66 22.66 14.72 -37.93
C MET A 66 23.80 14.57 -38.95
N GLU A 67 25.04 14.76 -38.50
CA GLU A 67 26.24 14.49 -39.30
C GLU A 67 26.50 12.97 -39.43
N GLY A 68 26.78 12.50 -40.65
CA GLY A 68 27.21 11.11 -40.92
C GLY A 68 26.14 10.16 -41.46
N TRP A 69 24.86 10.55 -41.50
CA TRP A 69 23.79 9.77 -42.14
C TRP A 69 23.62 10.16 -43.61
N THR A 70 24.07 9.31 -44.54
CA THR A 70 24.21 9.65 -45.98
C THR A 70 23.33 8.82 -46.91
N SER A 71 22.63 7.80 -46.41
CA SER A 71 21.76 6.92 -47.20
C SER A 71 20.59 7.61 -47.96
N PRO A 72 20.12 7.08 -49.11
CA PRO A 72 18.91 7.57 -49.74
C PRO A 72 17.66 7.43 -48.84
N ARG A 73 16.64 8.28 -49.04
CA ARG A 73 15.38 8.25 -48.27
C ARG A 73 14.74 6.84 -48.33
N GLY A 74 14.26 6.31 -47.21
CA GLY A 74 13.72 4.94 -47.10
C GLY A 74 14.76 3.81 -47.14
N ARG A 75 16.06 4.11 -47.13
CA ARG A 75 17.15 3.12 -47.13
C ARG A 75 18.18 3.42 -46.04
N ILE A 76 18.84 2.37 -45.53
CA ILE A 76 19.73 2.47 -44.38
C ILE A 76 21.01 1.71 -44.63
N HIS A 77 22.16 2.28 -44.22
CA HIS A 77 23.45 1.60 -44.21
C HIS A 77 23.72 0.84 -42.90
N SER A 78 24.70 -0.06 -42.90
CA SER A 78 25.05 -0.86 -41.72
C SER A 78 25.36 -0.02 -40.46
N ASP A 79 26.08 1.10 -40.58
CA ASP A 79 26.46 1.92 -39.42
C ASP A 79 25.28 2.72 -38.86
N GLU A 80 24.42 3.18 -39.76
CA GLU A 80 23.14 3.83 -39.47
C GLU A 80 22.19 2.83 -38.76
N PHE A 81 22.11 1.59 -39.24
CA PHE A 81 21.36 0.50 -38.61
C PHE A 81 21.87 0.17 -37.20
N VAL A 82 23.18 0.09 -37.00
CA VAL A 82 23.75 -0.16 -35.67
C VAL A 82 23.40 0.96 -34.70
N THR A 83 23.40 2.21 -35.17
CA THR A 83 23.03 3.39 -34.38
C THR A 83 21.55 3.37 -34.04
N LEU A 84 20.69 3.12 -35.03
CA LEU A 84 19.25 2.97 -34.88
C LEU A 84 18.90 1.87 -33.88
N PHE A 85 19.48 0.68 -34.05
CA PHE A 85 19.25 -0.47 -33.17
C PHE A 85 19.69 -0.18 -31.73
N LYS A 86 20.82 0.52 -31.55
CA LYS A 86 21.29 0.95 -30.22
C LYS A 86 20.34 1.96 -29.57
N GLU A 87 19.91 2.99 -30.29
CA GLU A 87 18.97 3.98 -29.74
C GLU A 87 17.60 3.36 -29.41
N LEU A 88 17.16 2.38 -30.20
CA LEU A 88 15.91 1.66 -29.97
C LEU A 88 16.01 0.67 -28.80
N SER A 89 17.16 0.03 -28.61
CA SER A 89 17.33 -1.06 -27.63
C SER A 89 17.94 -0.62 -26.30
N THR A 90 18.59 0.55 -26.24
CA THR A 90 19.29 1.00 -25.03
C THR A 90 18.44 2.01 -24.28
N ARG A 91 18.06 1.68 -23.05
CA ARG A 91 17.38 2.59 -22.14
C ARG A 91 18.41 3.47 -21.42
N PRO A 92 18.53 4.77 -21.75
CA PRO A 92 19.59 5.62 -21.21
C PRO A 92 19.54 5.71 -19.68
N GLU A 93 18.35 5.80 -19.09
CA GLU A 93 18.14 5.86 -17.65
C GLU A 93 18.62 4.61 -16.90
N ILE A 94 18.46 3.41 -17.50
CA ILE A 94 18.97 2.15 -16.91
C ILE A 94 20.49 2.07 -17.08
N TYR A 95 21.01 2.50 -18.23
CA TYR A 95 22.45 2.54 -18.46
C TYR A 95 23.17 3.46 -17.46
N PHE A 96 22.67 4.68 -17.26
CA PHE A 96 23.23 5.60 -16.27
C PHE A 96 23.12 5.04 -14.85
N LEU A 97 22.03 4.34 -14.53
CA LEU A 97 21.89 3.66 -13.25
C LEU A 97 22.97 2.57 -13.06
N LEU A 98 23.20 1.73 -14.06
CA LEU A 98 24.26 0.71 -14.00
C LEU A 98 25.63 1.36 -13.79
N VAL A 99 25.96 2.38 -14.59
CA VAL A 99 27.25 3.08 -14.50
C VAL A 99 27.46 3.73 -13.14
N ARG A 100 26.39 4.20 -12.48
CA ARG A 100 26.45 4.82 -11.16
C ARG A 100 26.93 3.85 -10.07
N TYR A 101 26.59 2.57 -10.16
CA TYR A 101 26.97 1.55 -9.18
C TYR A 101 28.12 0.64 -9.64
N ALA A 102 28.45 0.65 -10.93
CA ALA A 102 29.53 -0.15 -11.49
C ALA A 102 30.91 0.45 -11.16
N SER A 103 31.79 -0.35 -10.56
CA SER A 103 33.18 0.04 -10.34
C SER A 103 34.01 0.17 -11.63
N ASN A 104 33.53 -0.36 -12.76
CA ASN A 104 34.31 -0.46 -14.02
C ASN A 104 33.52 -0.17 -15.32
N ALA A 105 32.51 0.71 -15.25
CA ALA A 105 31.76 1.31 -16.37
C ALA A 105 31.04 0.38 -17.38
N ASP A 106 31.18 -0.96 -17.30
CA ASP A 106 30.58 -1.89 -18.27
C ASP A 106 29.70 -3.00 -17.64
N TYR A 107 29.82 -3.26 -16.32
CA TYR A 107 29.05 -4.29 -15.61
C TYR A 107 29.03 -4.05 -14.10
N LEU A 108 28.08 -4.67 -13.41
CA LEU A 108 28.08 -4.79 -11.95
C LEU A 108 28.80 -6.07 -11.54
N SER A 109 29.83 -5.96 -10.70
CA SER A 109 30.40 -7.11 -9.99
C SER A 109 29.45 -7.62 -8.90
N THR A 110 29.74 -8.77 -8.30
CA THR A 110 28.99 -9.28 -7.15
C THR A 110 28.97 -8.27 -5.99
N ASP A 111 30.06 -7.55 -5.75
CA ASP A 111 30.16 -6.53 -4.70
C ASP A 111 29.40 -5.24 -5.05
N ASP A 112 29.40 -4.85 -6.33
CA ASP A 112 28.61 -3.71 -6.83
C ASP A 112 27.10 -4.01 -6.73
N LEU A 113 26.69 -5.22 -7.09
CA LEU A 113 25.31 -5.67 -7.00
C LEU A 113 24.86 -5.78 -5.54
N LEU A 114 25.70 -6.33 -4.66
CA LEU A 114 25.44 -6.35 -3.21
C LEU A 114 25.15 -4.95 -2.69
N LEU A 115 25.98 -3.98 -3.06
CA LEU A 115 25.77 -2.59 -2.70
C LEU A 115 24.44 -2.06 -3.26
N PHE A 116 24.15 -2.27 -4.54
CA PHE A 116 22.92 -1.78 -5.15
C PHE A 116 21.68 -2.32 -4.42
N LEU A 117 21.66 -3.62 -4.10
CA LEU A 117 20.54 -4.26 -3.42
C LEU A 117 20.31 -3.73 -2.02
N GLU A 118 21.37 -3.59 -1.23
CA GLU A 118 21.26 -3.11 0.15
C GLU A 118 21.01 -1.60 0.21
N ALA A 119 21.75 -0.82 -0.59
CA ALA A 119 21.79 0.62 -0.44
C ALA A 119 20.66 1.34 -1.18
N GLU A 120 20.27 0.82 -2.34
CA GLU A 120 19.30 1.47 -3.21
C GLU A 120 17.97 0.73 -3.22
N GLN A 121 17.97 -0.60 -3.32
CA GLN A 121 16.74 -1.41 -3.31
C GLN A 121 16.19 -1.67 -1.90
N GLY A 122 16.92 -1.28 -0.86
CA GLY A 122 16.49 -1.43 0.54
C GLY A 122 16.40 -2.88 1.02
N VAL A 123 16.99 -3.83 0.28
CA VAL A 123 16.92 -5.26 0.60
C VAL A 123 17.76 -5.53 1.84
N GLN A 124 17.15 -6.17 2.85
CA GLN A 124 17.84 -6.48 4.09
C GLN A 124 18.56 -7.84 4.00
N ARG A 125 19.72 -7.94 4.68
CA ARG A 125 20.49 -9.19 4.85
C ARG A 125 20.90 -9.83 3.52
N VAL A 126 21.26 -9.02 2.52
CA VAL A 126 21.73 -9.52 1.23
C VAL A 126 23.10 -10.19 1.43
N THR A 127 23.26 -11.38 0.86
CA THR A 127 24.54 -12.09 0.88
C THR A 127 25.18 -12.13 -0.50
N LYS A 128 26.48 -12.41 -0.57
CA LYS A 128 27.17 -12.56 -1.86
C LYS A 128 26.62 -13.74 -2.65
N GLU A 129 26.17 -14.79 -1.97
CA GLU A 129 25.50 -15.94 -2.58
C GLU A 129 24.21 -15.50 -3.27
N LYS A 130 23.40 -14.65 -2.62
CA LYS A 130 22.19 -14.11 -3.23
C LYS A 130 22.49 -13.27 -4.48
N CYS A 131 23.54 -12.46 -4.44
CA CYS A 131 23.98 -11.71 -5.62
C CYS A 131 24.41 -12.64 -6.77
N LEU A 132 25.12 -13.74 -6.47
CA LEU A 132 25.49 -14.73 -7.47
C LEU A 132 24.27 -15.48 -8.04
N GLU A 133 23.27 -15.78 -7.23
CA GLU A 133 22.00 -16.35 -7.71
C GLU A 133 21.31 -15.42 -8.71
N ILE A 134 21.21 -14.12 -8.39
CA ILE A 134 20.63 -13.10 -9.27
C ILE A 134 21.42 -13.05 -10.59
N ILE A 135 22.75 -12.97 -10.52
CA ILE A 135 23.61 -12.98 -11.71
C ILE A 135 23.36 -14.23 -12.54
N ASN A 136 23.38 -15.42 -11.92
CA ASN A 136 23.18 -16.68 -12.62
C ASN A 136 21.78 -16.81 -13.24
N LYS A 137 20.77 -16.19 -12.63
CA LYS A 137 19.39 -16.19 -13.12
C LYS A 137 19.18 -15.23 -14.28
N PHE A 138 19.66 -13.99 -14.17
CA PHE A 138 19.28 -12.91 -15.09
C PHE A 138 20.34 -12.57 -16.14
N GLU A 139 21.63 -12.80 -15.89
CA GLU A 139 22.67 -12.50 -16.87
C GLU A 139 22.54 -13.41 -18.11
N PRO A 140 22.34 -12.88 -19.32
CA PRO A 140 22.19 -13.75 -20.50
C PRO A 140 23.51 -14.40 -20.94
N SER A 141 24.67 -13.82 -20.59
CA SER A 141 25.96 -14.30 -21.09
C SER A 141 26.61 -15.36 -20.20
N LYS A 142 27.05 -16.47 -20.80
CA LYS A 142 27.81 -17.52 -20.09
C LYS A 142 29.10 -16.99 -19.46
N ASP A 143 29.78 -16.08 -20.15
CA ASP A 143 31.00 -15.43 -19.64
C ASP A 143 30.71 -14.54 -18.42
N GLY A 144 29.62 -13.76 -18.46
CA GLY A 144 29.18 -12.94 -17.34
C GLY A 144 28.82 -13.78 -16.12
N LYS A 145 28.02 -14.85 -16.31
CA LYS A 145 27.67 -15.81 -15.25
C LYS A 145 28.92 -16.41 -14.59
N ASN A 146 29.82 -16.97 -15.39
CA ASN A 146 31.04 -17.62 -14.89
C ASN A 146 31.97 -16.66 -14.12
N LYS A 147 31.92 -15.36 -14.44
CA LYS A 147 32.75 -14.33 -13.80
C LYS A 147 32.04 -13.56 -12.69
N GLY A 148 30.77 -13.90 -12.38
CA GLY A 148 29.98 -13.15 -11.40
C GLY A 148 29.72 -11.70 -11.79
N ARG A 149 29.40 -11.45 -13.07
CA ARG A 149 29.20 -10.11 -13.63
C ARG A 149 27.81 -9.97 -14.24
N LEU A 150 27.09 -8.91 -13.86
CA LEU A 150 25.80 -8.53 -14.43
C LEU A 150 25.97 -7.36 -15.42
N GLY A 151 25.77 -7.63 -16.71
CA GLY A 151 25.78 -6.61 -17.75
C GLY A 151 24.46 -5.85 -17.84
N ILE A 152 24.39 -4.87 -18.75
CA ILE A 152 23.19 -4.03 -18.95
C ILE A 152 21.93 -4.82 -19.29
N ASP A 153 22.04 -5.86 -20.12
CA ASP A 153 20.91 -6.70 -20.49
C ASP A 153 20.38 -7.49 -19.27
N GLY A 154 21.29 -8.12 -18.52
CA GLY A 154 20.93 -8.85 -17.30
C GLY A 154 20.35 -7.93 -16.22
N PHE A 155 20.90 -6.72 -16.08
CA PHE A 155 20.40 -5.72 -15.14
C PHE A 155 19.02 -5.20 -15.53
N THR A 156 18.76 -5.00 -16.83
CA THR A 156 17.44 -4.61 -17.33
C THR A 156 16.40 -5.69 -17.06
N VAL A 157 16.74 -6.96 -17.32
CA VAL A 157 15.85 -8.10 -17.02
C VAL A 157 15.62 -8.25 -15.52
N TYR A 158 16.64 -8.01 -14.69
CA TYR A 158 16.51 -8.01 -13.24
C TYR A 158 15.52 -6.95 -12.74
N LEU A 159 15.63 -5.70 -13.21
CA LEU A 159 14.72 -4.61 -12.84
C LEU A 159 13.26 -4.86 -13.25
N LEU A 160 13.05 -5.58 -14.36
CA LEU A 160 11.72 -5.98 -14.83
C LEU A 160 11.19 -7.27 -14.15
N SER A 161 11.99 -7.90 -13.30
CA SER A 161 11.62 -9.16 -12.66
C SER A 161 10.70 -8.94 -11.45
N LYS A 162 10.03 -10.01 -11.03
CA LYS A 162 9.23 -10.01 -9.78
C LYS A 162 10.04 -9.65 -8.52
N GLU A 163 11.37 -9.77 -8.55
CA GLU A 163 12.23 -9.40 -7.41
C GLU A 163 12.35 -7.87 -7.26
N CYS A 164 12.02 -7.12 -8.32
CA CYS A 164 11.98 -5.67 -8.36
C CYS A 164 10.56 -5.12 -8.48
N ASP A 165 9.54 -5.95 -8.19
CA ASP A 165 8.16 -5.47 -8.08
C ASP A 165 8.07 -4.42 -6.97
N ILE A 166 7.20 -3.44 -7.15
CA ILE A 166 6.89 -2.44 -6.14
C ILE A 166 6.09 -3.06 -4.98
N PHE A 167 5.30 -4.10 -5.26
CA PHE A 167 4.52 -4.78 -4.24
C PHE A 167 5.40 -5.73 -3.43
N ASP A 168 5.35 -5.59 -2.11
CA ASP A 168 6.09 -6.46 -1.20
C ASP A 168 5.61 -7.90 -1.27
N SER A 169 6.53 -8.81 -1.60
CA SER A 169 6.27 -10.25 -1.65
C SER A 169 5.80 -10.86 -0.32
N GLU A 170 6.14 -10.28 0.83
CA GLU A 170 5.64 -10.76 2.14
C GLU A 170 4.11 -10.63 2.24
N HIS A 171 3.55 -9.60 1.61
CA HIS A 171 2.11 -9.36 1.57
C HIS A 171 1.38 -10.18 0.51
N LEU A 172 2.07 -10.98 -0.31
CA LEU A 172 1.43 -11.97 -1.21
C LEU A 172 0.91 -13.20 -0.46
N THR A 173 1.26 -13.33 0.81
CA THR A 173 0.73 -14.35 1.72
C THR A 173 0.07 -13.69 2.92
N VAL A 174 -0.72 -14.46 3.68
CA VAL A 174 -1.28 -13.98 4.94
C VAL A 174 -0.13 -13.68 5.91
N CYS A 175 0.04 -12.41 6.26
CA CYS A 175 1.14 -11.91 7.08
C CYS A 175 0.68 -11.15 8.33
N GLN A 176 -0.62 -10.85 8.44
CA GLN A 176 -1.22 -10.16 9.57
C GLN A 176 -1.72 -11.14 10.63
N ASP A 177 -1.94 -10.63 11.85
CA ASP A 177 -2.60 -11.39 12.91
C ASP A 177 -4.06 -11.66 12.55
N MET A 178 -4.43 -12.93 12.44
CA MET A 178 -5.78 -13.40 12.07
C MET A 178 -6.60 -13.91 13.27
N THR A 179 -6.10 -13.71 14.49
CA THR A 179 -6.68 -14.19 15.75
C THR A 179 -7.48 -13.13 16.51
N GLN A 180 -7.62 -11.92 15.97
CA GLN A 180 -8.41 -10.85 16.58
C GLN A 180 -9.91 -11.05 16.27
N PRO A 181 -10.84 -10.45 17.04
CA PRO A 181 -12.27 -10.51 16.72
C PRO A 181 -12.60 -10.05 15.29
N LEU A 182 -13.64 -10.61 14.65
CA LEU A 182 -14.07 -10.20 13.29
C LEU A 182 -14.28 -8.68 13.14
N SER A 183 -14.75 -8.00 14.19
CA SER A 183 -14.93 -6.54 14.20
C SER A 183 -13.63 -5.77 13.94
N HIS A 184 -12.46 -6.37 14.16
CA HIS A 184 -11.14 -5.78 14.01
C HIS A 184 -10.59 -5.81 12.58
N TYR A 185 -11.34 -6.33 11.60
CA TYR A 185 -10.88 -6.43 10.22
C TYR A 185 -11.76 -5.60 9.27
N PHE A 186 -11.13 -5.03 8.24
CA PHE A 186 -11.84 -4.66 7.02
C PHE A 186 -12.10 -5.92 6.20
N VAL A 187 -13.29 -6.03 5.61
CA VAL A 187 -13.78 -7.22 4.92
C VAL A 187 -14.15 -6.86 3.49
N ALA A 188 -13.63 -7.61 2.52
CA ALA A 188 -13.97 -7.41 1.12
C ALA A 188 -15.45 -7.79 0.89
N SER A 189 -16.28 -6.82 0.54
CA SER A 189 -17.74 -6.92 0.44
C SER A 189 -18.25 -6.47 -0.93
N SER A 190 -19.11 -7.28 -1.52
CA SER A 190 -19.79 -7.00 -2.79
C SER A 190 -21.25 -6.62 -2.52
N HIS A 191 -21.72 -5.59 -3.23
CA HIS A 191 -23.11 -5.17 -3.25
C HIS A 191 -23.84 -5.73 -4.46
N ASN A 192 -25.07 -6.23 -4.26
CA ASN A 192 -25.91 -6.83 -5.30
C ASN A 192 -25.09 -7.76 -6.21
N THR A 193 -24.36 -8.69 -5.58
CA THR A 193 -23.28 -9.47 -6.21
C THR A 193 -23.71 -10.19 -7.47
N TYR A 194 -24.98 -10.56 -7.58
CA TYR A 194 -25.56 -11.24 -8.74
C TYR A 194 -25.60 -10.39 -10.02
N LEU A 195 -25.51 -9.06 -9.96
CA LEU A 195 -25.62 -8.17 -11.12
C LEU A 195 -24.33 -8.05 -11.92
N MET A 196 -24.45 -8.13 -13.25
CA MET A 196 -23.32 -8.00 -14.18
C MET A 196 -23.17 -6.59 -14.76
N LYS A 197 -24.19 -5.72 -14.65
CA LYS A 197 -24.22 -4.36 -15.21
C LYS A 197 -25.00 -3.39 -14.31
N ASP A 198 -25.95 -2.64 -14.86
CA ASP A 198 -26.78 -1.65 -14.19
C ASP A 198 -27.84 -2.28 -13.27
N GLN A 199 -28.43 -1.45 -12.41
CA GLN A 199 -29.40 -1.88 -11.40
C GLN A 199 -30.82 -2.07 -11.96
N LEU A 200 -31.13 -1.64 -13.19
CA LEU A 200 -32.53 -1.59 -13.67
C LEU A 200 -32.86 -2.69 -14.68
N GLN A 201 -31.95 -3.00 -15.59
CA GLN A 201 -32.15 -3.92 -16.72
C GLN A 201 -30.96 -4.87 -16.92
N GLY A 202 -29.90 -4.71 -16.11
CA GLY A 202 -28.71 -5.54 -16.17
C GLY A 202 -28.99 -7.04 -15.99
N PRO A 203 -28.19 -7.92 -16.61
CA PRO A 203 -28.33 -9.35 -16.41
C PRO A 203 -27.79 -9.77 -15.04
N SER A 204 -28.49 -10.68 -14.38
CA SER A 204 -28.04 -11.41 -13.19
C SER A 204 -27.37 -12.73 -13.59
N SER A 205 -26.27 -13.11 -12.94
CA SER A 205 -25.53 -14.34 -13.26
C SER A 205 -24.80 -14.93 -12.06
N VAL A 206 -24.68 -16.27 -12.02
CA VAL A 206 -23.81 -16.98 -11.07
C VAL A 206 -22.33 -16.63 -11.25
N GLU A 207 -21.93 -16.25 -12.47
CA GLU A 207 -20.56 -15.83 -12.80
C GLU A 207 -20.14 -14.59 -12.00
N ALA A 208 -21.10 -13.73 -11.62
CA ALA A 208 -20.81 -12.56 -10.81
C ALA A 208 -20.28 -12.94 -9.42
N TYR A 209 -20.83 -14.01 -8.81
CA TYR A 209 -20.32 -14.58 -7.56
C TYR A 209 -18.91 -15.18 -7.73
N ILE A 210 -18.69 -15.93 -8.81
CA ILE A 210 -17.37 -16.54 -9.10
C ILE A 210 -16.31 -15.43 -9.21
N ARG A 211 -16.58 -14.37 -9.98
CA ARG A 211 -15.66 -13.25 -10.15
C ARG A 211 -15.40 -12.49 -8.85
N ALA A 212 -16.42 -12.30 -8.01
CA ALA A 212 -16.24 -11.67 -6.70
C ALA A 212 -15.35 -12.53 -5.77
N LEU A 213 -15.65 -13.83 -5.65
CA LEU A 213 -14.89 -14.76 -4.81
C LEU A 213 -13.44 -14.92 -5.29
N ASN A 214 -13.22 -14.98 -6.61
CA ASN A 214 -11.87 -15.03 -7.21
C ASN A 214 -11.05 -13.76 -6.99
N LYS A 215 -11.72 -12.62 -6.71
CA LYS A 215 -11.08 -11.37 -6.28
C LYS A 215 -10.92 -11.27 -4.76
N GLY A 216 -11.08 -12.38 -4.02
CA GLY A 216 -10.93 -12.41 -2.56
C GLY A 216 -12.13 -11.85 -1.79
N CYS A 217 -13.29 -11.62 -2.42
CA CYS A 217 -14.48 -11.13 -1.72
C CYS A 217 -14.97 -12.12 -0.65
N ARG A 218 -15.31 -11.63 0.55
CA ARG A 218 -15.71 -12.39 1.75
C ARG A 218 -17.10 -12.03 2.29
N CYS A 219 -17.81 -11.13 1.64
CA CYS A 219 -19.22 -10.85 1.93
C CYS A 219 -19.98 -10.60 0.63
N VAL A 220 -20.98 -11.43 0.33
CA VAL A 220 -21.74 -11.39 -0.93
C VAL A 220 -23.24 -11.29 -0.66
N ASP A 221 -23.95 -10.57 -1.53
CA ASP A 221 -25.39 -10.32 -1.39
C ASP A 221 -26.24 -11.33 -2.17
N LEU A 222 -27.39 -11.69 -1.58
CA LEU A 222 -28.40 -12.57 -2.16
C LEU A 222 -29.80 -11.96 -1.93
N ASP A 223 -30.36 -11.34 -2.96
CA ASP A 223 -31.72 -10.78 -2.93
C ASP A 223 -32.73 -11.85 -3.32
N CYS A 224 -33.30 -12.50 -2.30
CA CYS A 224 -34.12 -13.69 -2.46
C CYS A 224 -35.60 -13.32 -2.62
N TRP A 225 -36.21 -13.78 -3.71
CA TRP A 225 -37.62 -13.57 -4.03
C TRP A 225 -38.32 -14.88 -4.34
N ASP A 226 -39.65 -14.93 -4.12
CA ASP A 226 -40.45 -16.07 -4.53
C ASP A 226 -40.36 -16.29 -6.05
N GLY A 227 -40.02 -17.50 -6.47
CA GLY A 227 -40.05 -17.89 -7.88
C GLY A 227 -41.42 -18.39 -8.33
N PRO A 228 -41.75 -18.24 -9.63
CA PRO A 228 -43.07 -18.58 -10.16
C PRO A 228 -43.34 -20.10 -10.21
N THR A 229 -42.29 -20.92 -10.20
CA THR A 229 -42.38 -22.39 -10.21
C THR A 229 -42.38 -23.01 -8.81
N GLY A 230 -42.32 -22.18 -7.77
CA GLY A 230 -42.24 -22.62 -6.37
C GLY A 230 -40.83 -22.66 -5.80
N ASP A 231 -39.79 -22.51 -6.62
CA ASP A 231 -38.39 -22.45 -6.18
C ASP A 231 -37.91 -21.00 -5.98
N PRO A 232 -37.14 -20.69 -4.92
CA PRO A 232 -36.62 -19.34 -4.71
C PRO A 232 -35.69 -18.88 -5.83
N ILE A 233 -35.76 -17.59 -6.17
CA ILE A 233 -34.93 -16.94 -7.19
C ILE A 233 -34.16 -15.76 -6.59
N ILE A 234 -33.07 -15.38 -7.25
CA ILE A 234 -32.32 -14.15 -6.97
C ILE A 234 -32.54 -13.14 -8.09
N LYS A 235 -32.90 -11.91 -7.72
CA LYS A 235 -33.08 -10.77 -8.63
C LYS A 235 -33.09 -9.45 -7.87
N HIS A 236 -32.87 -8.35 -8.58
CA HIS A 236 -33.13 -7.04 -8.01
C HIS A 236 -34.65 -6.73 -8.05
N GLY A 237 -35.24 -6.53 -6.88
CA GLY A 237 -36.68 -6.36 -6.70
C GLY A 237 -37.27 -5.21 -7.54
N ARG A 238 -38.47 -5.42 -8.10
CA ARG A 238 -39.23 -4.38 -8.84
C ARG A 238 -38.47 -3.72 -10.02
N THR A 239 -37.51 -4.43 -10.61
CA THR A 239 -36.77 -4.01 -11.80
C THR A 239 -36.95 -4.99 -12.98
N LEU A 240 -36.31 -4.70 -14.11
CA LEU A 240 -36.30 -5.55 -15.32
C LEU A 240 -35.06 -6.45 -15.40
N THR A 241 -34.26 -6.54 -14.32
CA THR A 241 -33.09 -7.41 -14.26
C THR A 241 -33.48 -8.88 -14.46
N THR A 242 -32.58 -9.66 -15.07
CA THR A 242 -32.83 -11.10 -15.23
C THR A 242 -32.76 -11.80 -13.88
N LYS A 243 -33.27 -13.03 -13.80
CA LYS A 243 -33.33 -13.82 -12.57
C LYS A 243 -32.51 -15.09 -12.70
N ILE A 244 -31.91 -15.52 -11.58
CA ILE A 244 -31.18 -16.78 -11.44
C ILE A 244 -31.78 -17.60 -10.29
N THR A 245 -31.59 -18.90 -10.27
CA THR A 245 -32.17 -19.75 -9.21
C THR A 245 -31.30 -19.68 -7.95
N PHE A 246 -31.92 -19.65 -6.77
CA PHE A 246 -31.20 -19.64 -5.49
C PHE A 246 -30.29 -20.86 -5.35
N VAL A 247 -30.78 -22.05 -5.74
CA VAL A 247 -30.01 -23.30 -5.70
C VAL A 247 -28.71 -23.20 -6.49
N SER A 248 -28.77 -22.71 -7.73
CA SER A 248 -27.56 -22.56 -8.56
C SER A 248 -26.52 -21.63 -7.95
N VAL A 249 -26.97 -20.59 -7.24
CA VAL A 249 -26.09 -19.63 -6.56
C VAL A 249 -25.43 -20.28 -5.35
N ILE A 250 -26.19 -20.98 -4.51
CA ILE A 250 -25.64 -21.67 -3.32
C ILE A 250 -24.65 -22.78 -3.72
N GLU A 251 -24.95 -23.56 -4.75
CA GLU A 251 -24.04 -24.58 -5.29
C GLU A 251 -22.75 -23.95 -5.83
N THR A 252 -22.88 -22.85 -6.58
CA THR A 252 -21.73 -22.10 -7.12
C THR A 252 -20.86 -21.54 -6.00
N ILE A 253 -21.48 -20.93 -4.99
CA ILE A 253 -20.76 -20.41 -3.82
C ILE A 253 -20.05 -21.54 -3.10
N ASN A 254 -20.71 -22.67 -2.83
CA ASN A 254 -20.09 -23.79 -2.12
C ASN A 254 -18.83 -24.34 -2.82
N LYS A 255 -18.85 -24.31 -4.16
CA LYS A 255 -17.73 -24.74 -5.00
C LYS A 255 -16.55 -23.77 -4.94
N HIS A 256 -16.80 -22.46 -4.92
CA HIS A 256 -15.77 -21.42 -5.11
C HIS A 256 -15.44 -20.60 -3.86
N ALA A 257 -16.19 -20.77 -2.76
CA ALA A 257 -16.08 -19.94 -1.56
C ALA A 257 -14.66 -19.86 -1.02
N PHE A 258 -13.89 -20.95 -1.11
CA PHE A 258 -12.57 -21.05 -0.48
C PHE A 258 -11.43 -21.33 -1.47
N ASP A 259 -11.60 -21.04 -2.76
CA ASP A 259 -10.55 -21.27 -3.78
C ASP A 259 -9.35 -20.32 -3.60
N ILE A 260 -9.60 -19.07 -3.22
CA ILE A 260 -8.57 -18.02 -3.07
C ILE A 260 -8.27 -17.72 -1.59
N SER A 261 -9.23 -17.91 -0.69
CA SER A 261 -9.11 -17.58 0.72
C SER A 261 -9.82 -18.60 1.58
N ASP A 262 -9.15 -19.10 2.61
CA ASP A 262 -9.74 -20.03 3.58
C ASP A 262 -10.60 -19.32 4.63
N TYR A 263 -10.55 -17.99 4.71
CA TYR A 263 -11.25 -17.22 5.75
C TYR A 263 -12.76 -17.17 5.50
N PRO A 264 -13.56 -16.94 6.58
CA PRO A 264 -15.01 -17.03 6.54
C PRO A 264 -15.66 -16.25 5.40
N LEU A 265 -16.76 -16.81 4.88
CA LEU A 265 -17.62 -16.14 3.89
C LEU A 265 -18.95 -15.74 4.54
N ILE A 266 -19.33 -14.48 4.40
CA ILE A 266 -20.62 -13.96 4.88
C ILE A 266 -21.60 -13.89 3.71
N LEU A 267 -22.77 -14.52 3.87
CA LEU A 267 -23.89 -14.41 2.93
C LEU A 267 -24.91 -13.43 3.47
N SER A 268 -25.03 -12.27 2.82
CA SER A 268 -25.99 -11.22 3.14
C SER A 268 -27.31 -11.50 2.42
N ILE A 269 -28.28 -12.07 3.16
CA ILE A 269 -29.57 -12.48 2.61
C ILE A 269 -30.60 -11.37 2.82
N GLU A 270 -31.06 -10.78 1.71
CA GLU A 270 -32.24 -9.92 1.67
C GLU A 270 -33.46 -10.77 1.32
N ASN A 271 -34.28 -11.08 2.33
CA ASN A 271 -35.35 -12.08 2.22
C ASN A 271 -36.72 -11.44 1.90
N HIS A 272 -37.25 -11.74 0.70
CA HIS A 272 -38.60 -11.42 0.26
C HIS A 272 -39.44 -12.67 -0.08
N CYS A 273 -39.00 -13.84 0.36
CA CYS A 273 -39.66 -15.12 0.09
C CYS A 273 -40.82 -15.40 1.06
N SER A 274 -41.83 -16.11 0.59
CA SER A 274 -42.85 -16.76 1.42
C SER A 274 -42.24 -17.81 2.34
N ILE A 275 -42.90 -18.12 3.45
CA ILE A 275 -42.43 -19.13 4.43
C ILE A 275 -42.19 -20.49 3.77
N LYS A 276 -43.02 -20.87 2.78
CA LYS A 276 -42.83 -22.10 2.02
C LYS A 276 -41.49 -22.12 1.28
N GLN A 277 -41.13 -21.02 0.60
CA GLN A 277 -39.87 -20.92 -0.13
C GLN A 277 -38.67 -20.66 0.80
N GLN A 278 -38.86 -20.00 1.95
CA GLN A 278 -37.83 -19.91 2.99
C GLN A 278 -37.39 -21.29 3.49
N LYS A 279 -38.31 -22.25 3.66
CA LYS A 279 -37.96 -23.65 4.02
C LYS A 279 -37.07 -24.31 2.96
N ILE A 280 -37.35 -24.07 1.67
CA ILE A 280 -36.52 -24.55 0.55
C ILE A 280 -35.13 -23.92 0.60
N MET A 281 -35.03 -22.62 0.88
CA MET A 281 -33.73 -21.94 1.04
C MET A 281 -32.91 -22.57 2.16
N VAL A 282 -33.53 -22.85 3.31
CA VAL A 282 -32.86 -23.48 4.46
C VAL A 282 -32.39 -24.89 4.14
N GLU A 283 -33.25 -25.71 3.53
CA GLU A 283 -32.89 -27.08 3.12
C GLU A 283 -31.72 -27.07 2.12
N CYS A 284 -31.77 -26.18 1.13
CA CYS A 284 -30.69 -25.99 0.16
C CYS A 284 -29.38 -25.58 0.83
N MET A 285 -29.38 -24.58 1.72
CA MET A 285 -28.17 -24.15 2.42
C MET A 285 -27.61 -25.24 3.34
N ARG A 286 -28.45 -25.94 4.12
CA ARG A 286 -28.01 -27.01 5.02
C ARG A 286 -27.44 -28.20 4.25
N SER A 287 -28.11 -28.64 3.19
CA SER A 287 -27.65 -29.77 2.37
C SER A 287 -26.38 -29.45 1.59
N THR A 288 -26.25 -28.22 1.09
CA THR A 288 -25.12 -27.84 0.22
C THR A 288 -23.86 -27.47 1.01
N PHE A 289 -24.00 -26.66 2.06
CA PHE A 289 -22.85 -26.23 2.86
C PHE A 289 -22.46 -27.23 3.94
N GLY A 290 -23.39 -28.05 4.43
CA GLY A 290 -23.11 -29.06 5.45
C GLY A 290 -22.43 -28.46 6.69
N ASP A 291 -21.26 -28.97 7.02
CA ASP A 291 -20.42 -28.57 8.15
C ASP A 291 -19.77 -27.19 7.99
N LYS A 292 -19.74 -26.63 6.77
CA LYS A 292 -19.26 -25.26 6.52
C LYS A 292 -20.20 -24.22 7.12
N LEU A 293 -21.50 -24.51 7.23
CA LEU A 293 -22.47 -23.55 7.74
C LEU A 293 -22.36 -23.42 9.27
N VAL A 294 -22.18 -22.18 9.77
CA VAL A 294 -22.19 -21.92 11.21
C VAL A 294 -23.63 -21.92 11.72
N LEU A 295 -23.92 -22.77 12.70
CA LEU A 295 -25.25 -22.96 13.28
C LEU A 295 -25.24 -22.66 14.78
N PHE A 296 -26.42 -22.40 15.33
CA PHE A 296 -26.65 -22.32 16.78
C PHE A 296 -26.48 -23.71 17.46
N PRO A 297 -26.03 -23.80 18.73
CA PRO A 297 -25.65 -22.70 19.64
C PRO A 297 -24.25 -22.16 19.37
N PHE A 298 -24.12 -20.85 19.46
CA PHE A 298 -22.83 -20.16 19.55
C PHE A 298 -22.67 -19.56 20.95
N ASP A 299 -21.44 -19.23 21.35
CA ASP A 299 -21.18 -18.66 22.67
C ASP A 299 -21.73 -17.23 22.77
N ILE A 300 -22.89 -17.09 23.41
CA ILE A 300 -23.55 -15.80 23.66
C ILE A 300 -22.99 -15.06 24.88
N GLU A 301 -22.17 -15.74 25.70
CA GLU A 301 -21.52 -15.16 26.87
C GLU A 301 -20.10 -14.68 26.56
N ALA A 302 -19.60 -14.95 25.35
CA ALA A 302 -18.33 -14.44 24.89
C ALA A 302 -18.30 -12.89 24.94
N PRO A 303 -17.12 -12.27 25.18
CA PRO A 303 -17.03 -10.81 25.21
C PRO A 303 -17.16 -10.18 23.82
N ASP A 304 -16.65 -10.89 22.80
CA ASP A 304 -16.41 -10.40 21.44
C ASP A 304 -16.71 -11.46 20.37
N LEU A 305 -16.74 -11.03 19.11
CA LEU A 305 -16.86 -11.90 17.94
C LEU A 305 -15.68 -12.89 17.86
N PRO A 306 -15.88 -14.11 17.33
CA PRO A 306 -14.78 -15.03 17.00
C PRO A 306 -13.84 -14.40 15.97
N SER A 307 -12.63 -14.94 15.87
CA SER A 307 -11.66 -14.48 14.90
C SER A 307 -11.89 -15.04 13.49
N PRO A 308 -11.35 -14.41 12.43
CA PRO A 308 -11.30 -15.02 11.11
C PRO A 308 -10.68 -16.42 11.12
N ASP A 309 -9.66 -16.66 11.96
CA ASP A 309 -8.99 -17.96 12.05
C ASP A 309 -9.88 -19.04 12.70
N ASP A 310 -10.63 -18.69 13.75
CA ASP A 310 -11.61 -19.60 14.39
C ASP A 310 -12.72 -20.05 13.42
N LEU A 311 -13.01 -19.21 12.42
CA LEU A 311 -14.07 -19.40 11.43
C LEU A 311 -13.54 -19.84 10.05
N ARG A 312 -12.31 -20.36 9.97
CA ARG A 312 -11.74 -20.84 8.72
C ARG A 312 -12.63 -21.92 8.06
N GLY A 313 -12.87 -21.76 6.76
CA GLY A 313 -13.71 -22.64 5.96
C GLY A 313 -15.21 -22.54 6.29
N LYS A 314 -15.63 -21.55 7.06
CA LYS A 314 -17.02 -21.40 7.50
C LYS A 314 -17.81 -20.37 6.69
N VAL A 315 -19.11 -20.60 6.61
CA VAL A 315 -20.10 -19.73 5.96
C VAL A 315 -21.04 -19.20 7.04
N LEU A 316 -21.16 -17.87 7.13
CA LEU A 316 -22.03 -17.16 8.04
C LEU A 316 -23.22 -16.57 7.30
N ILE A 317 -24.41 -16.61 7.92
CA ILE A 317 -25.61 -15.98 7.36
C ILE A 317 -25.86 -14.65 8.06
N LYS A 318 -25.83 -13.56 7.28
CA LYS A 318 -26.34 -12.25 7.68
C LYS A 318 -27.79 -12.15 7.26
N SER A 319 -28.70 -12.08 8.23
CA SER A 319 -30.11 -11.75 8.00
C SER A 319 -30.77 -11.27 9.29
N LYS A 320 -32.09 -11.06 9.24
CA LYS A 320 -32.91 -10.77 10.42
C LYS A 320 -33.11 -12.05 11.23
N LYS A 321 -33.29 -11.91 12.54
CA LYS A 321 -33.49 -13.02 13.47
C LYS A 321 -34.74 -12.79 14.32
N LEU A 322 -35.51 -13.85 14.57
CA LEU A 322 -36.56 -13.86 15.58
C LEU A 322 -35.93 -13.78 16.99
N PRO A 323 -36.65 -13.26 18.00
CA PRO A 323 -36.18 -13.32 19.38
C PRO A 323 -35.78 -14.75 19.77
N LEU A 324 -34.68 -14.91 20.52
CA LEU A 324 -34.20 -16.24 20.95
C LEU A 324 -35.26 -17.02 21.76
N THR A 325 -36.16 -16.30 22.41
CA THR A 325 -37.29 -16.84 23.19
C THR A 325 -38.54 -17.14 22.35
N CYS A 326 -38.51 -16.91 21.03
CA CYS A 326 -39.67 -17.15 20.16
C CYS A 326 -39.99 -18.65 20.10
N ALA A 327 -41.17 -19.00 20.64
CA ALA A 327 -41.71 -20.36 20.66
C ALA A 327 -42.52 -20.72 19.40
N PHE A 328 -42.79 -19.74 18.53
CA PHE A 328 -43.56 -19.95 17.31
C PHE A 328 -42.65 -20.36 16.13
N GLU A 329 -43.19 -21.13 15.19
CA GLU A 329 -42.47 -21.55 13.97
C GLU A 329 -42.25 -20.40 12.97
N GLU A 330 -42.98 -19.30 13.12
CA GLU A 330 -42.92 -18.12 12.27
C GLU A 330 -43.43 -16.90 13.04
N ASP A 331 -42.85 -15.73 12.77
CA ASP A 331 -43.31 -14.46 13.33
C ASP A 331 -42.94 -13.30 12.39
N TYR A 332 -43.37 -12.08 12.72
CA TYR A 332 -43.08 -10.88 11.95
C TYR A 332 -41.84 -10.16 12.47
N VAL A 333 -40.97 -9.76 11.55
CA VAL A 333 -39.81 -8.89 11.80
C VAL A 333 -39.96 -7.60 11.02
N THR A 334 -39.42 -6.50 11.55
CA THR A 334 -39.43 -5.19 10.87
C THR A 334 -38.48 -5.15 9.68
N ASP A 335 -38.93 -4.55 8.58
CA ASP A 335 -38.14 -4.33 7.37
C ASP A 335 -37.35 -3.03 7.41
N GLU A 336 -36.20 -3.09 8.06
CA GLU A 336 -35.42 -1.90 8.42
C GLU A 336 -34.45 -1.48 7.31
N ASP A 337 -33.95 -2.43 6.51
CA ASP A 337 -33.01 -2.20 5.41
C ASP A 337 -33.63 -1.36 4.27
N GLU A 338 -34.92 -1.53 3.95
CA GLU A 338 -35.64 -0.70 2.95
C GLU A 338 -36.09 0.69 3.49
N SER A 339 -36.21 0.84 4.81
CA SER A 339 -36.94 1.95 5.43
C SER A 339 -36.20 3.29 5.41
N SER A 340 -34.86 3.28 5.40
CA SER A 340 -34.04 4.50 5.55
C SER A 340 -34.09 5.44 4.33
N GLU A 341 -34.42 4.94 3.13
CA GLU A 341 -34.53 5.76 1.92
C GLU A 341 -35.96 6.23 1.63
N ALA A 342 -36.98 5.47 2.05
CA ALA A 342 -38.38 5.82 1.83
C ALA A 342 -38.82 7.07 2.63
N GLU A 343 -38.16 7.36 3.75
CA GLU A 343 -38.44 8.52 4.60
C GLU A 343 -38.19 9.87 3.89
N LYS A 344 -37.25 9.95 2.95
CA LYS A 344 -36.94 11.20 2.22
C LYS A 344 -37.90 11.51 1.06
N LYS A 345 -38.68 10.52 0.58
CA LYS A 345 -39.64 10.71 -0.53
C LYS A 345 -41.00 11.28 -0.11
N LYS A 346 -41.31 11.36 1.19
CA LYS A 346 -42.61 11.84 1.71
C LYS A 346 -42.58 13.25 2.31
N ASN A 347 -41.80 14.17 1.75
CA ASN A 347 -42.04 15.60 1.98
C ASN A 347 -43.01 16.14 0.92
N ASN A 348 -44.27 15.72 0.99
CA ASN A 348 -45.49 16.51 0.72
C ASN A 348 -46.72 15.57 0.55
N LYS A 349 -47.67 15.72 1.48
CA LYS A 349 -49.05 15.18 1.50
C LYS A 349 -49.24 13.68 1.81
N ALA A 350 -49.39 13.37 3.10
CA ALA A 350 -50.54 12.64 3.70
C ALA A 350 -50.20 12.23 5.14
N LYS A 351 -51.10 12.55 6.09
CA LYS A 351 -51.05 12.23 7.53
C LYS A 351 -51.48 10.78 7.80
N ASP A 352 -50.83 9.81 7.15
CA ASP A 352 -50.86 8.41 7.59
C ASP A 352 -49.44 7.98 7.93
N SER A 353 -49.22 7.64 9.20
CA SER A 353 -48.00 7.01 9.69
C SER A 353 -47.62 5.85 8.76
N PRO A 354 -46.45 5.87 8.10
CA PRO A 354 -46.05 4.74 7.28
C PRO A 354 -45.80 3.56 8.21
N ALA A 355 -46.67 2.53 8.13
CA ALA A 355 -46.49 1.29 8.85
C ALA A 355 -45.09 0.74 8.55
N ASN A 356 -44.31 0.44 9.60
CA ASN A 356 -43.08 -0.36 9.47
C ASN A 356 -43.45 -1.62 8.68
N LYS A 357 -42.95 -1.76 7.45
CA LYS A 357 -43.21 -2.92 6.61
C LYS A 357 -42.71 -4.14 7.40
N GLN A 358 -43.62 -5.04 7.76
CA GLN A 358 -43.29 -6.25 8.49
C GLN A 358 -43.12 -7.40 7.49
N ILE A 359 -42.02 -8.14 7.61
CA ILE A 359 -41.76 -9.35 6.83
C ILE A 359 -42.02 -10.55 7.73
N LYS A 360 -42.70 -11.55 7.18
CA LYS A 360 -42.90 -12.82 7.88
C LYS A 360 -41.65 -13.68 7.76
N LEU A 361 -41.07 -14.07 8.88
CA LEU A 361 -39.81 -14.83 8.97
C LEU A 361 -40.07 -16.20 9.60
N GLY A 362 -39.64 -17.26 8.92
CA GLY A 362 -39.68 -18.62 9.44
C GLY A 362 -38.54 -18.85 10.43
N LYS A 363 -38.84 -19.60 11.50
CA LYS A 363 -37.88 -19.96 12.55
C LYS A 363 -36.67 -20.69 11.98
N ASP A 364 -36.87 -21.60 11.03
CA ASP A 364 -35.79 -22.36 10.39
C ASP A 364 -34.72 -21.46 9.74
N LEU A 365 -35.13 -20.36 9.09
CA LEU A 365 -34.21 -19.40 8.46
C LEU A 365 -33.57 -18.49 9.51
N SER A 366 -34.35 -18.06 10.50
CA SER A 366 -33.87 -17.30 11.66
C SER A 366 -32.79 -18.06 12.44
N ASP A 367 -32.92 -19.38 12.57
CA ASP A 367 -31.98 -20.20 13.33
C ASP A 367 -30.62 -20.39 12.62
N LEU A 368 -30.51 -20.07 11.32
CA LEU A 368 -29.23 -20.02 10.60
C LEU A 368 -28.41 -18.75 10.91
N VAL A 369 -29.05 -17.70 11.44
CA VAL A 369 -28.37 -16.42 11.74
C VAL A 369 -27.68 -16.52 13.09
N THR A 370 -26.35 -16.35 13.11
CA THR A 370 -25.50 -16.42 14.31
C THR A 370 -24.83 -15.08 14.60
N TYR A 371 -23.57 -14.90 14.18
CA TYR A 371 -22.72 -13.75 14.49
C TYR A 371 -22.98 -12.48 13.64
N CYS A 372 -23.93 -12.54 12.70
CA CYS A 372 -24.26 -11.45 11.78
C CYS A 372 -25.76 -11.10 11.83
N MET A 373 -26.30 -10.94 13.03
CA MET A 373 -27.71 -10.58 13.22
C MET A 373 -27.96 -9.13 12.83
N SER A 374 -28.86 -8.91 11.88
CA SER A 374 -29.19 -7.55 11.42
C SER A 374 -30.15 -6.86 12.39
N VAL A 375 -29.80 -5.66 12.86
CA VAL A 375 -30.62 -4.81 13.74
C VAL A 375 -30.66 -3.36 13.26
N ARG A 376 -31.71 -2.61 13.63
CA ARG A 376 -31.80 -1.17 13.37
C ARG A 376 -30.74 -0.41 14.14
N PHE A 377 -30.00 0.43 13.43
CA PHE A 377 -29.25 1.49 14.09
C PHE A 377 -30.19 2.58 14.63
N GLN A 378 -30.12 2.86 15.93
CA GLN A 378 -30.83 3.97 16.56
C GLN A 378 -29.89 5.17 16.70
N ASP A 379 -28.89 5.01 17.55
CA ASP A 379 -27.76 5.93 17.71
C ASP A 379 -26.58 5.18 18.37
N PHE A 380 -25.42 5.85 18.45
CA PHE A 380 -24.21 5.25 19.01
C PHE A 380 -24.30 4.97 20.51
N GLN A 381 -25.03 5.77 21.27
CA GLN A 381 -25.14 5.63 22.73
C GLN A 381 -26.00 4.41 23.08
N VAL A 382 -27.15 4.25 22.43
CA VAL A 382 -28.02 3.08 22.56
C VAL A 382 -27.27 1.82 22.14
N SER A 383 -26.54 1.88 21.03
CA SER A 383 -25.75 0.74 20.54
C SER A 383 -24.71 0.32 21.58
N GLN A 384 -23.96 1.26 22.15
CA GLN A 384 -22.94 0.96 23.15
C GLN A 384 -23.50 0.32 24.43
N GLN A 385 -24.72 0.69 24.83
CA GLN A 385 -25.35 0.20 26.06
C GLN A 385 -26.10 -1.13 25.90
N HIS A 386 -26.71 -1.35 24.74
CA HIS A 386 -27.70 -2.42 24.56
C HIS A 386 -27.37 -3.40 23.43
N GLN A 387 -26.62 -3.00 22.42
CA GLN A 387 -26.31 -3.86 21.27
C GLN A 387 -25.36 -4.98 21.70
N LYS A 388 -25.62 -6.19 21.21
CA LYS A 388 -24.80 -7.37 21.44
C LYS A 388 -23.73 -7.48 20.36
N PHE A 389 -22.59 -8.10 20.67
CA PHE A 389 -21.45 -8.15 19.73
C PHE A 389 -21.77 -8.92 18.43
N TRP A 390 -22.73 -9.85 18.47
CA TRP A 390 -23.23 -10.61 17.31
C TRP A 390 -24.29 -9.85 16.50
N GLU A 391 -24.70 -8.66 16.94
CA GLU A 391 -25.62 -7.78 16.23
C GLU A 391 -24.84 -6.76 15.40
N MET A 392 -25.33 -6.48 14.20
CA MET A 392 -24.69 -5.60 13.24
C MET A 392 -25.69 -4.68 12.54
N CYS A 393 -25.21 -3.52 12.13
CA CYS A 393 -26.00 -2.48 11.48
C CYS A 393 -25.64 -2.36 9.99
N SER A 394 -26.65 -2.13 9.15
CA SER A 394 -26.47 -1.81 7.73
C SER A 394 -26.88 -0.35 7.47
N PHE A 395 -26.05 0.38 6.74
CA PHE A 395 -26.23 1.81 6.45
C PHE A 395 -26.22 2.05 4.95
N SER A 396 -27.14 2.87 4.45
CA SER A 396 -26.98 3.44 3.11
C SER A 396 -25.80 4.40 3.09
N GLU A 397 -25.11 4.49 1.96
CA GLU A 397 -24.00 5.41 1.72
C GLU A 397 -24.27 6.81 2.27
N SER A 398 -25.45 7.37 1.99
CA SER A 398 -25.78 8.74 2.41
C SER A 398 -25.88 8.90 3.93
N VAL A 399 -26.34 7.86 4.64
CA VAL A 399 -26.43 7.88 6.11
C VAL A 399 -25.04 7.68 6.71
N ALA A 400 -24.29 6.69 6.22
CA ALA A 400 -22.95 6.39 6.71
C ALA A 400 -22.00 7.58 6.51
N MET A 401 -22.03 8.22 5.33
CA MET A 401 -21.25 9.41 5.05
C MET A 401 -21.63 10.59 5.94
N LYS A 402 -22.92 10.76 6.23
CA LYS A 402 -23.37 11.79 7.19
C LYS A 402 -22.79 11.53 8.58
N LEU A 403 -22.86 10.29 9.07
CA LEU A 403 -22.30 9.90 10.38
C LEU A 403 -20.77 10.11 10.40
N ALA A 404 -20.07 9.69 9.35
CA ALA A 404 -18.62 9.90 9.21
C ALA A 404 -18.22 11.39 9.26
N MET A 405 -19.08 12.29 8.76
CA MET A 405 -18.83 13.73 8.82
C MET A 405 -19.25 14.38 10.15
N THR A 406 -20.34 13.92 10.77
CA THR A 406 -20.90 14.58 11.97
C THR A 406 -20.38 14.01 13.29
N CYS A 407 -20.07 12.72 13.33
CA CYS A 407 -19.69 11.97 14.52
C CYS A 407 -18.66 10.86 14.17
N PRO A 408 -17.49 11.23 13.58
CA PRO A 408 -16.47 10.26 13.16
C PRO A 408 -15.92 9.43 14.33
N GLU A 409 -15.81 10.02 15.51
CA GLU A 409 -15.17 9.40 16.68
C GLU A 409 -16.06 8.31 17.28
N GLU A 410 -17.35 8.61 17.45
CA GLU A 410 -18.34 7.65 17.91
C GLU A 410 -18.49 6.51 16.91
N PHE A 411 -18.38 6.78 15.61
CA PHE A 411 -18.45 5.75 14.58
C PHE A 411 -17.23 4.81 14.63
N VAL A 412 -16.01 5.36 14.77
CA VAL A 412 -14.80 4.55 15.02
C VAL A 412 -14.98 3.68 16.25
N ASN A 413 -15.47 4.26 17.35
CA ASN A 413 -15.64 3.53 18.61
C ASN A 413 -16.69 2.42 18.51
N HIS A 414 -17.81 2.67 17.84
CA HIS A 414 -18.81 1.65 17.53
C HIS A 414 -18.21 0.46 16.77
N ASN A 415 -17.37 0.76 15.77
CA ASN A 415 -16.76 -0.25 14.91
C ASN A 415 -15.58 -1.03 15.54
N LYS A 416 -15.20 -0.74 16.79
CA LYS A 416 -14.28 -1.60 17.54
C LYS A 416 -14.96 -2.92 17.92
N ARG A 417 -16.23 -2.85 18.31
CA ARG A 417 -16.98 -4.00 18.84
C ARG A 417 -18.00 -4.56 17.85
N PHE A 418 -18.67 -3.69 17.09
CA PHE A 418 -19.78 -4.08 16.23
C PHE A 418 -19.39 -4.04 14.76
N LEU A 419 -20.00 -4.92 13.96
CA LEU A 419 -19.86 -4.91 12.51
C LEU A 419 -20.80 -3.85 11.90
N SER A 420 -20.26 -3.05 10.98
CA SER A 420 -21.01 -2.11 10.15
C SER A 420 -20.88 -2.48 8.68
N ARG A 421 -22.03 -2.63 8.01
CA ARG A 421 -22.12 -2.78 6.55
C ARG A 421 -22.60 -1.48 5.92
N VAL A 422 -21.94 -1.02 4.88
CA VAL A 422 -22.34 0.15 4.09
C VAL A 422 -22.59 -0.27 2.66
N TYR A 423 -23.68 0.21 2.05
CA TYR A 423 -24.06 -0.14 0.69
C TYR A 423 -24.37 1.11 -0.18
N PRO A 424 -24.19 1.03 -1.51
CA PRO A 424 -24.45 2.15 -2.42
C PRO A 424 -25.90 2.63 -2.38
N ASN A 425 -26.10 3.94 -2.58
CA ASN A 425 -27.45 4.51 -2.66
C ASN A 425 -28.21 3.98 -3.89
N SER A 426 -29.53 3.75 -3.77
CA SER A 426 -30.39 3.27 -4.89
C SER A 426 -30.43 4.21 -6.10
N LEU A 427 -30.06 5.48 -5.94
CA LEU A 427 -29.93 6.46 -7.02
C LEU A 427 -28.79 6.13 -7.99
N ARG A 428 -27.84 5.28 -7.60
CA ARG A 428 -26.73 4.80 -8.46
C ARG A 428 -27.20 3.70 -9.39
N VAL A 429 -28.17 4.04 -10.24
CA VAL A 429 -28.81 3.10 -11.17
C VAL A 429 -27.84 2.51 -12.20
N ASP A 430 -26.76 3.24 -12.47
CA ASP A 430 -25.64 2.84 -13.33
C ASP A 430 -24.64 1.89 -12.64
N SER A 431 -24.92 1.49 -11.39
CA SER A 431 -24.02 0.71 -10.54
C SER A 431 -22.70 1.43 -10.23
N SER A 432 -22.65 2.77 -10.29
CA SER A 432 -21.49 3.54 -9.84
C SER A 432 -21.13 3.24 -8.38
N ASN A 433 -19.88 3.49 -8.00
CA ASN A 433 -19.38 3.25 -6.66
C ASN A 433 -19.09 4.58 -5.94
N TYR A 434 -19.22 4.55 -4.62
CA TYR A 434 -18.85 5.67 -3.74
C TYR A 434 -17.41 5.52 -3.26
N ASN A 435 -16.86 6.54 -2.61
CA ASN A 435 -15.50 6.48 -2.09
C ASN A 435 -15.44 5.62 -0.82
N PRO A 436 -14.76 4.45 -0.82
CA PRO A 436 -14.74 3.57 0.35
C PRO A 436 -13.89 4.12 1.51
N ARG A 437 -12.97 5.01 1.19
CA ARG A 437 -11.95 5.57 2.09
C ARG A 437 -12.53 6.21 3.35
N ASP A 438 -13.52 7.08 3.20
CA ASP A 438 -14.07 7.85 4.33
C ASP A 438 -14.72 6.94 5.38
N LEU A 439 -15.23 5.80 4.93
CA LEU A 439 -15.87 4.80 5.78
C LEU A 439 -14.84 3.85 6.41
N TRP A 440 -13.79 3.48 5.68
CA TRP A 440 -12.64 2.79 6.27
C TRP A 440 -11.94 3.64 7.33
N ASN A 441 -11.81 4.94 7.12
CA ASN A 441 -11.29 5.86 8.15
C ASN A 441 -12.17 5.87 9.41
N CYS A 442 -13.46 5.54 9.30
CA CYS A 442 -14.37 5.36 10.44
C CYS A 442 -14.43 3.91 10.95
N GLY A 443 -13.67 2.98 10.39
CA GLY A 443 -13.62 1.58 10.83
C GLY A 443 -14.74 0.70 10.30
N CYS A 444 -15.54 1.16 9.33
CA CYS A 444 -16.57 0.31 8.74
C CYS A 444 -15.93 -0.91 8.08
N GLN A 445 -16.34 -2.11 8.47
CA GLN A 445 -15.73 -3.36 8.05
C GLN A 445 -16.18 -3.75 6.64
N MET A 446 -17.49 -3.73 6.40
CA MET A 446 -18.11 -4.24 5.18
C MET A 446 -18.57 -3.08 4.30
N VAL A 447 -17.63 -2.40 3.68
CA VAL A 447 -17.89 -1.33 2.71
C VAL A 447 -18.16 -1.99 1.36
N ALA A 448 -19.45 -2.24 1.07
CA ALA A 448 -19.88 -3.04 -0.07
C ALA A 448 -19.88 -2.22 -1.38
N MET A 449 -19.30 -2.80 -2.43
CA MET A 449 -19.11 -2.16 -3.73
C MET A 449 -19.77 -2.95 -4.86
N ASN A 450 -20.18 -2.28 -5.92
CA ASN A 450 -20.61 -2.89 -7.18
C ASN A 450 -19.37 -3.38 -7.95
N TYR A 451 -19.04 -4.67 -7.84
CA TYR A 451 -17.80 -5.27 -8.41
C TYR A 451 -17.77 -5.28 -9.94
N GLN A 452 -18.93 -5.18 -10.57
CA GLN A 452 -19.09 -5.13 -12.01
C GLN A 452 -18.71 -3.78 -12.62
N THR A 453 -18.55 -2.73 -11.79
CA THR A 453 -18.30 -1.37 -12.26
C THR A 453 -16.83 -0.98 -12.08
N PRO A 454 -16.05 -0.90 -13.17
CA PRO A 454 -14.67 -0.44 -13.13
C PRO A 454 -14.55 1.06 -12.79
N GLY A 455 -13.34 1.49 -12.45
CA GLY A 455 -12.99 2.89 -12.23
C GLY A 455 -12.31 3.15 -10.89
N LEU A 456 -12.02 4.42 -10.61
CA LEU A 456 -11.20 4.86 -9.46
C LEU A 456 -11.59 4.20 -8.14
N MET A 457 -12.88 4.16 -7.81
CA MET A 457 -13.31 3.60 -6.52
C MET A 457 -13.04 2.11 -6.41
N MET A 458 -13.14 1.36 -7.52
CA MET A 458 -12.82 -0.06 -7.57
C MET A 458 -11.30 -0.30 -7.69
N ASP A 459 -10.54 0.62 -8.29
CA ASP A 459 -9.07 0.61 -8.30
C ASP A 459 -8.53 0.69 -6.86
N LEU A 460 -9.01 1.66 -6.08
CA LEU A 460 -8.68 1.82 -4.66
C LEU A 460 -9.09 0.59 -3.85
N TYR A 461 -10.26 0.03 -4.17
CA TYR A 461 -10.78 -1.16 -3.50
C TYR A 461 -9.92 -2.40 -3.74
N ASN A 462 -9.64 -2.71 -5.00
CA ASN A 462 -8.79 -3.84 -5.36
C ASN A 462 -7.38 -3.65 -4.77
N GLY A 463 -6.79 -2.46 -4.91
CA GLY A 463 -5.48 -2.15 -4.35
C GLY A 463 -5.42 -2.35 -2.84
N TRP A 464 -6.45 -1.92 -2.10
CA TRP A 464 -6.55 -2.14 -0.65
C TRP A 464 -6.56 -3.62 -0.29
N PHE A 465 -7.39 -4.42 -0.97
CA PHE A 465 -7.53 -5.85 -0.70
C PHE A 465 -6.43 -6.75 -1.25
N LEU A 466 -5.44 -6.21 -1.98
CA LEU A 466 -4.19 -6.93 -2.24
C LEU A 466 -3.39 -7.20 -0.96
N LYS A 467 -3.61 -6.43 0.12
CA LYS A 467 -2.97 -6.67 1.43
C LYS A 467 -3.24 -8.10 1.92
N ASN A 468 -2.30 -8.60 2.72
CA ASN A 468 -2.50 -9.80 3.53
C ASN A 468 -2.84 -11.06 2.70
N GLY A 469 -2.17 -11.23 1.56
CA GLY A 469 -2.33 -12.39 0.69
C GLY A 469 -3.64 -12.42 -0.09
N ASN A 470 -4.27 -11.25 -0.33
CA ASN A 470 -5.56 -11.15 -1.00
C ASN A 470 -6.64 -12.03 -0.35
N CYS A 471 -6.57 -12.21 0.96
CA CYS A 471 -7.43 -13.14 1.67
C CYS A 471 -8.83 -12.54 1.96
N GLY A 472 -9.02 -11.25 1.65
CA GLY A 472 -10.27 -10.52 1.85
C GLY A 472 -10.51 -9.99 3.26
N TYR A 473 -9.58 -10.23 4.20
CA TYR A 473 -9.57 -9.69 5.56
C TYR A 473 -8.28 -8.92 5.82
N ILE A 474 -8.41 -7.67 6.23
CA ILE A 474 -7.26 -6.80 6.56
C ILE A 474 -7.43 -6.31 7.98
N LEU A 475 -6.43 -6.58 8.82
CA LEU A 475 -6.44 -6.12 10.20
C LEU A 475 -6.44 -4.58 10.24
N LYS A 476 -7.36 -4.01 11.00
CA LYS A 476 -7.43 -2.56 11.21
C LYS A 476 -6.21 -2.06 11.98
N PRO A 477 -5.82 -0.79 11.78
CA PRO A 477 -4.83 -0.15 12.62
C PRO A 477 -5.13 -0.29 14.11
N SER A 478 -4.09 -0.40 14.93
CA SER A 478 -4.22 -0.54 16.40
C SER A 478 -5.15 0.51 17.03
N ILE A 479 -5.10 1.75 16.51
CA ILE A 479 -5.91 2.87 16.97
C ILE A 479 -7.42 2.67 16.80
N MET A 480 -7.82 1.79 15.89
CA MET A 480 -9.22 1.49 15.58
C MET A 480 -9.70 0.18 16.22
N ARG A 481 -8.88 -0.42 17.09
CA ARG A 481 -9.16 -1.69 17.77
C ARG A 481 -9.06 -1.56 19.29
N GLU A 482 -8.11 -0.75 19.77
CA GLU A 482 -7.90 -0.54 21.20
C GLU A 482 -9.12 0.13 21.85
N GLU A 483 -9.60 -0.45 22.95
CA GLU A 483 -10.74 0.05 23.73
C GLU A 483 -10.52 1.51 24.16
N ILE A 484 -9.36 1.80 24.76
CA ILE A 484 -8.98 3.12 25.29
C ILE A 484 -8.10 3.87 24.27
N ALA A 485 -8.67 4.08 23.08
CA ALA A 485 -8.06 4.87 22.02
C ALA A 485 -9.07 5.86 21.45
N TYR A 486 -8.72 7.15 21.52
CA TYR A 486 -9.46 8.21 20.85
C TYR A 486 -8.85 8.48 19.48
N PHE A 487 -9.68 8.36 18.45
CA PHE A 487 -9.31 8.67 17.08
C PHE A 487 -10.47 9.27 16.33
N SER A 488 -10.17 10.36 15.63
CA SER A 488 -11.09 10.98 14.70
C SER A 488 -10.54 10.80 13.30
N ALA A 489 -11.37 10.28 12.40
CA ALA A 489 -11.08 10.25 10.97
C ALA A 489 -10.73 11.64 10.40
N SER A 490 -11.11 12.72 11.09
CA SER A 490 -10.88 14.11 10.68
C SER A 490 -9.63 14.76 11.29
N THR A 491 -8.83 14.03 12.09
CA THR A 491 -7.66 14.58 12.78
C THR A 491 -6.63 15.12 11.79
N LYS A 492 -6.21 16.38 12.02
CA LYS A 492 -5.11 17.05 11.29
C LYS A 492 -3.78 17.06 12.07
N GLU A 493 -3.83 16.63 13.33
CA GLU A 493 -2.66 16.56 14.21
C GLU A 493 -1.92 15.22 14.07
N VAL A 494 -0.68 15.17 14.55
CA VAL A 494 0.08 13.90 14.59
C VAL A 494 -0.60 12.94 15.56
N ILE A 495 -0.86 11.73 15.10
CA ILE A 495 -1.50 10.68 15.89
C ILE A 495 -0.49 10.12 16.90
N PRO A 496 -0.79 10.17 18.22
CA PRO A 496 0.11 9.62 19.22
C PRO A 496 0.39 8.13 18.99
N GLY A 497 1.68 7.77 19.01
CA GLY A 497 2.17 6.40 18.79
C GLY A 497 2.37 5.99 17.34
N VAL A 498 2.01 6.85 16.38
CA VAL A 498 2.28 6.63 14.95
C VAL A 498 3.38 7.59 14.52
N SER A 499 4.42 7.08 13.86
CA SER A 499 5.48 7.90 13.28
C SER A 499 5.08 8.32 11.86
N PRO A 500 4.89 9.63 11.59
CA PRO A 500 4.71 10.11 10.24
C PRO A 500 5.92 9.76 9.37
N GLN A 501 5.67 9.46 8.10
CA GLN A 501 6.69 9.11 7.12
C GLN A 501 6.66 10.09 5.95
N ILE A 502 7.80 10.30 5.31
CA ILE A 502 7.90 10.99 4.03
C ILE A 502 8.11 9.97 2.93
N LEU A 503 7.26 10.04 1.92
CA LEU A 503 7.34 9.30 0.68
C LEU A 503 7.95 10.17 -0.41
N HIS A 504 9.10 9.77 -0.93
CA HIS A 504 9.71 10.35 -2.11
C HIS A 504 9.47 9.43 -3.30
N ILE A 505 8.86 9.96 -4.35
CA ILE A 505 8.63 9.24 -5.62
C ILE A 505 9.32 10.00 -6.73
N LYS A 506 10.17 9.33 -7.48
CA LYS A 506 10.69 9.82 -8.74
C LYS A 506 10.08 9.04 -9.89
N VAL A 507 9.28 9.71 -10.73
CA VAL A 507 8.72 9.13 -11.95
C VAL A 507 9.78 9.29 -13.05
N ILE A 508 10.36 8.18 -13.51
CA ILE A 508 11.50 8.21 -14.41
C ILE A 508 11.03 8.08 -15.86
N SER A 509 10.35 6.98 -16.21
CA SER A 509 9.91 6.72 -17.58
C SER A 509 8.75 5.73 -17.66
N GLY A 510 7.94 5.82 -18.72
CA GLY A 510 6.90 4.85 -19.07
C GLY A 510 7.32 3.96 -20.24
N GLN A 511 6.65 2.82 -20.40
CA GLN A 511 6.88 1.86 -21.49
C GLN A 511 5.54 1.34 -22.03
N HIS A 512 5.39 1.32 -23.35
CA HIS A 512 4.28 0.72 -24.10
C HIS A 512 2.88 1.10 -23.61
N PHE A 513 2.64 2.38 -23.39
CA PHE A 513 1.30 2.87 -23.06
C PHE A 513 0.34 2.58 -24.21
N PRO A 514 -0.80 1.89 -23.95
CA PRO A 514 -1.76 1.61 -24.99
C PRO A 514 -2.42 2.90 -25.47
N LYS A 515 -2.90 2.88 -26.72
CA LYS A 515 -3.76 3.94 -27.22
C LYS A 515 -5.09 3.88 -26.48
N PRO A 516 -5.60 5.01 -25.98
CA PRO A 516 -6.86 5.01 -25.29
C PRO A 516 -8.01 4.86 -26.33
N LYS A 517 -9.14 4.27 -25.91
CA LYS A 517 -10.10 3.63 -26.83
C LYS A 517 -11.00 4.65 -27.59
N GLY A 518 -10.92 5.94 -27.26
CA GLY A 518 -11.73 7.02 -27.84
C GLY A 518 -11.02 7.91 -28.87
N SER A 519 -9.72 7.73 -29.11
CA SER A 519 -8.87 8.59 -29.95
C SER A 519 -9.15 8.42 -31.47
N GLY A 520 -10.31 8.90 -31.93
CA GLY A 520 -10.70 8.89 -33.35
C GLY A 520 -10.35 10.19 -34.10
N SER A 521 -9.96 11.25 -33.40
CA SER A 521 -9.94 12.63 -33.94
C SER A 521 -8.56 13.28 -34.08
N ARG A 522 -7.52 12.78 -33.38
CA ARG A 522 -6.11 13.09 -33.63
C ARG A 522 -5.38 11.80 -33.99
N GLY A 523 -4.44 11.87 -34.93
CA GLY A 523 -3.69 10.71 -35.44
C GLY A 523 -2.88 9.96 -34.37
N ASP A 524 -1.93 9.13 -34.82
CA ASP A 524 -1.17 8.09 -34.06
C ASP A 524 -0.39 8.50 -32.77
N VAL A 525 -0.62 9.67 -32.16
CA VAL A 525 0.23 10.25 -31.11
C VAL A 525 -0.57 10.46 -29.81
N THR A 526 -0.20 9.72 -28.77
CA THR A 526 -0.60 9.96 -27.37
C THR A 526 0.41 10.90 -26.69
N ASP A 527 -0.07 11.82 -25.87
CA ASP A 527 0.69 12.80 -25.09
C ASP A 527 0.52 12.49 -23.58
N PRO A 528 1.23 11.46 -23.05
CA PRO A 528 0.98 10.97 -21.71
C PRO A 528 1.55 11.86 -20.61
N TYR A 529 0.87 11.85 -19.47
CA TYR A 529 1.39 12.30 -18.18
C TYR A 529 1.01 11.31 -17.06
N VAL A 530 1.69 11.40 -15.92
CA VAL A 530 1.44 10.54 -14.75
C VAL A 530 0.96 11.37 -13.58
N THR A 531 -0.16 10.96 -12.99
CA THR A 531 -0.65 11.47 -11.71
C THR A 531 -0.29 10.49 -10.59
N ILE A 532 0.16 11.03 -9.46
CA ILE A 532 0.37 10.31 -8.20
C ILE A 532 -0.66 10.82 -7.21
N GLU A 533 -1.54 9.92 -6.76
CA GLU A 533 -2.63 10.21 -5.83
C GLU A 533 -2.38 9.47 -4.51
N ILE A 534 -2.39 10.21 -3.40
CA ILE A 534 -2.33 9.67 -2.05
C ILE A 534 -3.73 9.69 -1.44
N SER A 535 -4.22 8.51 -1.05
CA SER A 535 -5.52 8.32 -0.40
C SER A 535 -5.34 7.70 0.99
N GLY A 536 -5.80 8.36 2.06
CA GLY A 536 -5.71 7.82 3.44
C GLY A 536 -6.59 8.56 4.44
N ILE A 537 -6.07 9.10 5.54
CA ILE A 537 -6.82 10.09 6.32
C ILE A 537 -6.85 11.45 5.58
N PRO A 538 -7.80 12.37 5.83
CA PRO A 538 -7.88 13.66 5.14
C PRO A 538 -6.57 14.47 5.17
N ALA A 539 -5.77 14.32 6.23
CA ALA A 539 -4.45 14.96 6.36
C ALA A 539 -3.38 14.41 5.39
N ASP A 540 -3.58 13.21 4.85
CA ASP A 540 -2.65 12.54 3.93
C ASP A 540 -3.08 12.69 2.46
N CYS A 541 -4.31 13.17 2.17
CA CYS A 541 -4.76 13.41 0.80
C CYS A 541 -3.78 14.30 0.06
N SER A 542 -3.30 13.86 -1.09
CA SER A 542 -2.56 14.73 -2.01
C SER A 542 -2.61 14.17 -3.42
N GLU A 543 -2.47 15.05 -4.40
CA GLU A 543 -2.42 14.69 -5.81
C GLU A 543 -1.37 15.59 -6.47
N GLU A 544 -0.43 14.97 -7.17
CA GLU A 544 0.61 15.66 -7.94
C GLU A 544 0.70 15.02 -9.32
N ARG A 545 1.07 15.78 -10.36
CA ARG A 545 1.25 15.26 -11.72
C ARG A 545 2.57 15.65 -12.33
N THR A 546 3.08 14.79 -13.21
CA THR A 546 4.20 15.12 -14.10
C THR A 546 3.74 16.11 -15.17
N LYS A 547 4.73 16.72 -15.83
CA LYS A 547 4.54 17.37 -17.11
C LYS A 547 4.15 16.34 -18.16
N THR A 548 3.38 16.82 -19.12
CA THR A 548 3.02 16.08 -20.33
C THR A 548 4.25 15.88 -21.21
N VAL A 549 4.43 14.67 -21.72
CA VAL A 549 5.51 14.35 -22.67
C VAL A 549 4.92 14.34 -24.08
N PRO A 550 5.07 15.42 -24.86
CA PRO A 550 4.46 15.51 -26.18
C PRO A 550 5.16 14.60 -27.18
N HIS A 551 4.41 14.15 -28.20
CA HIS A 551 4.92 13.55 -29.42
C HIS A 551 5.72 12.24 -29.26
N ASN A 552 5.58 11.55 -28.12
CA ASN A 552 6.33 10.31 -27.84
C ASN A 552 5.56 9.02 -28.21
N ALA A 553 4.34 9.16 -28.75
CA ALA A 553 3.46 8.08 -29.17
C ALA A 553 3.33 6.92 -28.14
N GLY A 554 3.47 7.24 -26.85
CA GLY A 554 3.25 6.32 -25.74
C GLY A 554 4.31 5.23 -25.55
N TYR A 555 5.34 5.15 -26.41
CA TYR A 555 6.25 4.00 -26.39
C TYR A 555 7.26 4.05 -25.25
N CYS A 556 8.00 5.15 -25.10
CA CYS A 556 9.00 5.33 -24.04
C CYS A 556 9.06 6.78 -23.52
N PRO A 557 7.98 7.33 -22.93
CA PRO A 557 8.02 8.65 -22.30
C PRO A 557 9.05 8.70 -21.17
N ILE A 558 9.90 9.73 -21.15
CA ILE A 558 10.82 10.04 -20.05
C ILE A 558 10.25 11.27 -19.34
N PHE A 559 9.93 11.12 -18.06
CA PHE A 559 9.38 12.17 -17.21
C PHE A 559 10.49 12.84 -16.38
N ASP A 560 11.28 12.01 -15.67
CA ASP A 560 12.39 12.41 -14.79
C ASP A 560 12.02 13.45 -13.72
N GLU A 561 10.84 13.33 -13.11
CA GLU A 561 10.32 14.27 -12.09
C GLU A 561 10.22 13.61 -10.70
N SER A 562 10.43 14.40 -9.64
CA SER A 562 10.45 13.92 -8.25
C SER A 562 9.43 14.66 -7.39
N PHE A 563 8.75 13.91 -6.54
CA PHE A 563 7.65 14.35 -5.68
C PHE A 563 7.91 13.89 -4.25
N GLU A 564 7.34 14.63 -3.29
CA GLU A 564 7.46 14.38 -1.86
C GLU A 564 6.08 14.48 -1.20
N PHE A 565 5.70 13.46 -0.43
CA PHE A 565 4.42 13.39 0.26
C PHE A 565 4.64 13.09 1.74
N GLN A 566 3.91 13.77 2.62
CA GLN A 566 3.90 13.47 4.05
C GLN A 566 2.72 12.56 4.38
N ILE A 567 3.00 11.39 4.95
CA ILE A 567 2.03 10.38 5.33
C ILE A 567 1.97 10.30 6.86
N ASN A 568 0.87 10.73 7.46
CA ASN A 568 0.69 10.76 8.91
C ASN A 568 0.16 9.43 9.46
N LEU A 569 -0.66 8.69 8.70
CA LEU A 569 -1.12 7.35 9.07
C LEU A 569 -0.86 6.33 7.94
N PRO A 570 0.39 5.81 7.85
CA PRO A 570 0.79 4.81 6.86
C PRO A 570 -0.17 3.63 6.70
N GLU A 571 -0.69 3.11 7.82
CA GLU A 571 -1.55 1.93 7.85
C GLU A 571 -2.86 2.11 7.03
N LEU A 572 -3.35 3.35 6.87
CA LEU A 572 -4.55 3.70 6.10
C LEU A 572 -4.25 4.32 4.72
N ALA A 573 -2.98 4.48 4.34
CA ALA A 573 -2.61 5.15 3.11
C ALA A 573 -2.51 4.19 1.89
N LEU A 574 -2.94 4.68 0.74
CA LEU A 574 -2.86 4.08 -0.59
C LEU A 574 -2.16 5.08 -1.51
N VAL A 575 -1.32 4.56 -2.40
CA VAL A 575 -0.65 5.32 -3.46
C VAL A 575 -1.13 4.79 -4.79
N ARG A 576 -1.72 5.66 -5.60
CA ARG A 576 -2.22 5.35 -6.94
C ARG A 576 -1.42 6.11 -7.98
N PHE A 577 -0.93 5.38 -8.97
CA PHE A 577 -0.28 5.90 -10.17
C PHE A 577 -1.28 5.80 -11.31
N ALA A 578 -1.64 6.92 -11.92
CA ALA A 578 -2.53 6.95 -13.08
C ALA A 578 -1.81 7.57 -14.27
N VAL A 579 -1.89 6.91 -15.41
CA VAL A 579 -1.39 7.41 -16.69
C VAL A 579 -2.60 7.90 -17.48
N LEU A 580 -2.55 9.15 -17.91
CA LEU A 580 -3.59 9.78 -18.71
C LEU A 580 -2.99 10.41 -19.97
N ASP A 581 -3.82 10.52 -21.00
CA ASP A 581 -3.52 11.27 -22.23
C ASP A 581 -4.03 12.71 -22.08
N ASP A 582 -3.14 13.69 -22.28
CA ASP A 582 -3.44 15.13 -22.11
C ASP A 582 -4.23 15.66 -23.31
N GLU A 583 -5.56 15.66 -23.20
CA GLU A 583 -6.46 16.12 -24.26
C GLU A 583 -7.03 17.52 -23.98
N PHE A 584 -7.38 18.25 -25.05
CA PHE A 584 -7.97 19.57 -24.91
C PHE A 584 -9.36 19.54 -24.24
N ILE A 585 -10.08 18.41 -24.34
CA ILE A 585 -11.42 18.21 -23.76
C ILE A 585 -11.46 16.90 -22.98
N GLY A 586 -10.97 16.94 -21.74
CA GLY A 586 -11.07 15.83 -20.80
C GLY A 586 -10.04 14.73 -21.06
N ASP A 587 -9.13 14.57 -20.11
CA ASP A 587 -8.01 13.66 -20.23
C ASP A 587 -8.48 12.20 -20.32
N GLU A 588 -7.93 11.44 -21.28
CA GLU A 588 -8.33 10.05 -21.48
C GLU A 588 -7.51 9.12 -20.60
N PHE A 589 -8.18 8.22 -19.88
CA PHE A 589 -7.50 7.23 -19.05
C PHE A 589 -6.76 6.20 -19.91
N ILE A 590 -5.48 5.99 -19.61
CA ILE A 590 -4.65 4.97 -20.26
C ILE A 590 -4.55 3.73 -19.38
N ALA A 591 -4.01 3.89 -18.17
CA ALA A 591 -3.74 2.79 -17.26
C ALA A 591 -3.51 3.27 -15.82
N GLN A 592 -3.58 2.38 -14.84
CA GLN A 592 -3.30 2.71 -13.44
C GLN A 592 -2.63 1.56 -12.67
N TYR A 593 -2.06 1.89 -11.53
CA TYR A 593 -1.70 0.91 -10.52
C TYR A 593 -1.91 1.51 -9.13
N THR A 594 -2.53 0.77 -8.22
CA THR A 594 -2.81 1.21 -6.86
C THR A 594 -2.19 0.23 -5.87
N VAL A 595 -1.39 0.74 -4.94
CA VAL A 595 -0.67 -0.05 -3.94
C VAL A 595 -0.87 0.55 -2.55
N PRO A 596 -1.15 -0.26 -1.51
CA PRO A 596 -1.14 0.23 -0.15
C PRO A 596 0.26 0.65 0.27
N PHE A 597 0.37 1.77 0.98
CA PHE A 597 1.66 2.36 1.35
C PHE A 597 2.57 1.37 2.09
N GLU A 598 2.03 0.59 3.02
CA GLU A 598 2.79 -0.43 3.77
C GLU A 598 3.30 -1.60 2.92
N CYS A 599 2.70 -1.82 1.75
CA CYS A 599 3.09 -2.87 0.82
C CYS A 599 4.06 -2.36 -0.26
N MET A 600 4.50 -1.11 -0.19
CA MET A 600 5.43 -0.53 -1.16
C MET A 600 6.89 -0.80 -0.79
N GLN A 601 7.62 -1.37 -1.73
CA GLN A 601 9.06 -1.56 -1.66
C GLN A 601 9.83 -0.30 -2.13
N THR A 602 10.98 -0.03 -1.51
CA THR A 602 11.86 1.12 -1.85
C THR A 602 12.83 0.79 -2.99
N GLY A 603 13.49 1.80 -3.56
CA GLY A 603 14.43 1.67 -4.66
C GLY A 603 13.81 1.80 -6.05
N TYR A 604 14.55 1.34 -7.07
CA TYR A 604 14.11 1.41 -8.47
C TYR A 604 13.17 0.25 -8.79
N ARG A 605 11.94 0.56 -9.16
CA ARG A 605 10.84 -0.41 -9.36
C ARG A 605 10.17 -0.20 -10.71
N HIS A 606 9.80 -1.31 -11.35
CA HIS A 606 8.89 -1.30 -12.49
C HIS A 606 7.48 -1.68 -12.01
N ILE A 607 6.53 -0.79 -12.25
CA ILE A 607 5.12 -1.02 -11.98
C ILE A 607 4.48 -1.60 -13.25
N ASN A 608 3.86 -2.77 -13.14
CA ASN A 608 3.03 -3.32 -14.21
C ASN A 608 1.65 -2.67 -14.17
N LEU A 609 1.33 -1.87 -15.19
CA LEU A 609 0.11 -1.07 -15.19
C LEU A 609 -1.12 -1.93 -15.55
N LEU A 610 -2.25 -1.59 -14.93
CA LEU A 610 -3.53 -2.23 -15.10
C LEU A 610 -4.45 -1.37 -15.96
N SER A 611 -5.32 -2.02 -16.70
CA SER A 611 -6.42 -1.40 -17.43
C SER A 611 -7.51 -0.89 -16.48
N ASN A 612 -8.52 -0.20 -17.00
CA ASN A 612 -9.64 0.29 -16.21
C ASN A 612 -10.46 -0.83 -15.54
N THR A 613 -10.44 -2.06 -16.07
CA THR A 613 -11.09 -3.24 -15.47
C THR A 613 -10.25 -3.90 -14.38
N GLY A 614 -9.01 -3.44 -14.18
CA GLY A 614 -8.04 -4.02 -13.26
C GLY A 614 -7.21 -5.16 -13.87
N ASP A 615 -7.34 -5.42 -15.18
CA ASP A 615 -6.58 -6.48 -15.85
C ASP A 615 -5.17 -5.97 -16.23
N PRO A 616 -4.10 -6.76 -16.02
CA PRO A 616 -2.74 -6.37 -16.42
C PRO A 616 -2.61 -6.08 -17.91
N ILE A 617 -1.93 -4.99 -18.26
CA ILE A 617 -1.63 -4.64 -19.65
C ILE A 617 -0.24 -5.16 -20.00
N GLU A 618 -0.15 -6.02 -21.01
CA GLU A 618 1.09 -6.66 -21.41
C GLU A 618 2.16 -5.62 -21.80
N ASN A 619 3.36 -5.75 -21.22
CA ASN A 619 4.53 -4.89 -21.46
C ASN A 619 4.35 -3.39 -21.15
N CYS A 620 3.22 -2.99 -20.54
CA CYS A 620 2.92 -1.61 -20.16
C CYS A 620 3.42 -1.34 -18.74
N THR A 621 4.54 -0.62 -18.61
CA THR A 621 5.20 -0.43 -17.32
C THR A 621 5.57 1.01 -17.02
N LEU A 622 5.58 1.37 -15.74
CA LEU A 622 6.12 2.63 -15.25
C LEU A 622 7.39 2.36 -14.42
N PHE A 623 8.50 2.95 -14.82
CA PHE A 623 9.76 2.88 -14.09
C PHE A 623 9.87 4.07 -13.13
N ILE A 624 9.97 3.78 -11.84
CA ILE A 624 10.03 4.76 -10.77
C ILE A 624 11.15 4.46 -9.79
N HIS A 625 11.45 5.44 -8.93
CA HIS A 625 12.26 5.23 -7.74
C HIS A 625 11.47 5.67 -6.50
N VAL A 626 11.42 4.80 -5.48
CA VAL A 626 10.68 5.00 -4.23
C VAL A 626 11.66 5.12 -3.07
N ALA A 627 11.51 6.13 -2.22
CA ALA A 627 12.23 6.19 -0.94
C ALA A 627 11.29 6.63 0.17
N ILE A 628 11.39 5.97 1.33
CA ILE A 628 10.54 6.23 2.50
C ILE A 628 11.44 6.57 3.68
N THR A 629 11.13 7.66 4.40
CA THR A 629 11.91 8.10 5.56
C THR A 629 11.02 8.48 6.75
N ASN A 630 11.48 8.24 7.98
CA ASN A 630 10.73 8.52 9.22
C ASN A 630 10.80 9.99 9.68
N LYS A 631 11.27 10.92 8.83
CA LYS A 631 11.55 12.31 9.23
C LYS A 631 10.79 13.29 8.35
N ARG A 632 10.27 14.37 8.97
CA ARG A 632 10.02 15.68 8.31
C ARG A 632 11.36 16.30 7.89
N GLY A 633 12.05 15.65 6.97
CA GLY A 633 13.29 16.13 6.39
C GLY A 633 13.01 17.33 5.51
N GLY A 634 12.79 18.50 6.14
CA GLY A 634 12.69 19.78 5.46
C GLY A 634 13.96 20.05 4.66
N GLY A 635 13.98 19.57 3.43
CA GLY A 635 14.72 20.23 2.38
C GLY A 635 14.08 21.61 2.24
N LYS A 636 14.81 22.66 2.60
CA LYS A 636 14.41 23.99 2.14
C LYS A 636 14.27 23.91 0.61
N PRO A 637 13.17 24.40 0.02
CA PRO A 637 13.11 24.57 -1.42
C PRO A 637 14.34 25.39 -1.83
N HIS A 638 15.04 24.93 -2.87
CA HIS A 638 16.24 25.58 -3.40
C HIS A 638 15.85 26.97 -3.97
N LYS A 639 15.72 27.98 -3.10
CA LYS A 639 15.75 29.37 -3.52
C LYS A 639 17.22 29.75 -3.69
N ARG A 640 17.60 30.06 -4.94
CA ARG A 640 18.87 30.72 -5.28
C ARG A 640 19.01 31.96 -4.40
N GLY A 641 20.12 32.07 -3.65
CA GLY A 641 20.57 33.33 -3.06
C GLY A 641 20.50 33.44 -1.53
N MET A 642 21.71 33.50 -0.94
CA MET A 642 22.14 34.19 0.29
C MET A 642 21.63 33.72 1.67
N SER A 643 22.58 33.12 2.41
CA SER A 643 22.77 33.08 3.87
C SER A 643 21.52 33.01 4.75
N VAL A 644 21.17 31.80 5.20
CA VAL A 644 20.17 31.61 6.26
C VAL A 644 20.89 31.25 7.57
N LYS A 645 20.84 32.17 8.53
CA LYS A 645 21.19 31.91 9.94
C LYS A 645 20.48 30.64 10.43
N LYS A 646 21.23 29.72 11.04
CA LYS A 646 20.70 28.51 11.70
C LYS A 646 19.74 28.93 12.83
N THR A 647 18.43 28.82 12.61
CA THR A 647 17.44 28.91 13.68
C THR A 647 17.52 27.64 14.52
N LYS A 648 17.74 27.77 15.84
CA LYS A 648 17.80 26.66 16.80
C LYS A 648 16.51 25.82 16.70
N HIS A 649 16.63 24.51 16.47
CA HIS A 649 15.48 23.60 16.52
C HIS A 649 14.86 23.65 17.93
N LYS A 650 13.57 23.98 18.04
CA LYS A 650 12.81 23.87 19.29
C LYS A 650 12.33 22.44 19.40
N LYS A 651 12.77 21.70 20.44
CA LYS A 651 12.29 20.34 20.73
C LYS A 651 10.80 20.40 21.08
N ASP A 652 9.95 19.68 20.35
CA ASP A 652 8.50 19.65 20.59
C ASP A 652 8.16 18.46 21.49
N TYR A 653 8.04 18.74 22.78
CA TYR A 653 7.70 17.72 23.78
C TYR A 653 6.21 17.42 23.78
N THR A 654 5.84 16.14 23.69
CA THR A 654 4.46 15.72 23.93
C THR A 654 4.16 15.79 25.44
N THR A 655 3.16 16.59 25.82
CA THR A 655 2.75 16.76 27.22
C THR A 655 1.34 16.24 27.46
N PRO A 656 1.04 15.62 28.62
CA PRO A 656 -0.32 15.19 28.96
C PRO A 656 -1.31 16.36 28.90
N LYS A 657 -2.48 16.14 28.28
CA LYS A 657 -3.62 17.06 28.28
C LYS A 657 -4.30 17.07 29.65
N THR A 658 -4.79 18.23 30.09
CA THR A 658 -5.55 18.35 31.34
C THR A 658 -6.94 17.72 31.18
N VAL A 659 -7.24 16.71 31.99
CA VAL A 659 -8.54 16.03 32.07
C VAL A 659 -9.56 16.92 32.80
N GLY A 660 -9.09 17.74 33.75
CA GLY A 660 -9.95 18.61 34.58
C GLY A 660 -10.37 17.95 35.89
N LEU A 661 -9.72 16.84 36.24
CA LEU A 661 -9.88 16.11 37.50
C LEU A 661 -8.53 16.08 38.20
N LYS A 662 -8.42 16.74 39.35
CA LYS A 662 -7.13 16.94 40.04
C LYS A 662 -6.38 15.63 40.31
N CYS A 663 -7.07 14.59 40.78
CA CYS A 663 -6.47 13.27 41.05
C CYS A 663 -5.89 12.60 39.78
N VAL A 664 -6.65 12.64 38.69
CA VAL A 664 -6.26 12.07 37.39
C VAL A 664 -5.12 12.89 36.78
N ASP A 665 -5.20 14.22 36.84
CA ASP A 665 -4.18 15.12 36.32
C ASP A 665 -2.84 14.97 37.06
N GLU A 666 -2.86 14.80 38.39
CA GLU A 666 -1.63 14.49 39.16
C GLU A 666 -1.02 13.13 38.78
N THR A 667 -1.86 12.13 38.49
CA THR A 667 -1.41 10.82 38.03
C THR A 667 -0.65 10.94 36.70
N PHE A 668 -1.21 11.67 35.73
CA PHE A 668 -0.54 11.88 34.43
C PHE A 668 0.66 12.83 34.50
N LYS A 669 0.71 13.78 35.45
CA LYS A 669 1.90 14.63 35.65
C LYS A 669 3.17 13.83 35.93
N ALA A 670 3.06 12.69 36.61
CA ALA A 670 4.19 11.80 36.86
C ALA A 670 4.86 11.30 35.56
N SER A 671 4.13 11.28 34.44
CA SER A 671 4.65 10.85 33.14
C SER A 671 5.50 11.88 32.40
N ILE A 672 5.48 13.16 32.81
CA ILE A 672 6.19 14.24 32.10
C ILE A 672 7.70 13.96 32.01
N GLY A 673 8.30 13.44 33.08
CA GLY A 673 9.73 13.08 33.10
C GLY A 673 10.07 11.99 32.09
N PRO A 674 9.48 10.78 32.22
CA PRO A 674 9.68 9.69 31.25
C PRO A 674 9.37 10.06 29.79
N LEU A 675 8.33 10.87 29.54
CA LEU A 675 7.99 11.34 28.20
C LEU A 675 9.09 12.22 27.59
N ARG A 676 9.64 13.16 28.36
CA ARG A 676 10.75 14.02 27.90
C ARG A 676 12.00 13.20 27.61
N GLU A 677 12.37 12.31 28.53
CA GLU A 677 13.54 11.43 28.37
C GLU A 677 13.41 10.54 27.13
N CYS A 678 12.21 9.99 26.87
CA CYS A 678 11.92 9.24 25.65
C CYS A 678 12.08 10.08 24.38
N THR A 679 11.55 11.31 24.36
CA THR A 679 11.71 12.22 23.22
C THR A 679 13.18 12.59 23.00
N ASP A 680 13.90 12.94 24.07
CA ASP A 680 15.30 13.37 24.00
C ASP A 680 16.19 12.26 23.42
N LEU A 681 16.14 11.05 23.98
CA LEU A 681 16.93 9.91 23.48
C LEU A 681 16.70 9.66 21.98
N ARG A 682 15.44 9.70 21.54
CA ARG A 682 15.08 9.46 20.13
C ARG A 682 15.54 10.59 19.22
N GLU A 683 15.32 11.85 19.62
CA GLU A 683 15.74 13.01 18.83
C GLU A 683 17.26 13.11 18.73
N ASP A 684 17.99 12.83 19.81
CA ASP A 684 19.46 12.95 19.86
C ASP A 684 20.12 11.96 18.88
N VAL A 685 19.65 10.71 18.81
CA VAL A 685 20.09 9.73 17.77
C VAL A 685 19.77 10.25 16.36
N GLN A 686 18.58 10.80 16.15
CA GLN A 686 18.14 11.29 14.83
C GLN A 686 18.90 12.55 14.38
N VAL A 687 19.32 13.40 15.32
CA VAL A 687 20.18 14.56 15.06
C VAL A 687 21.58 14.08 14.71
N ALA A 688 22.19 13.23 15.53
CA ALA A 688 23.52 12.68 15.29
C ALA A 688 23.61 11.95 13.93
N LEU A 689 22.57 11.19 13.57
CA LEU A 689 22.50 10.52 12.27
C LEU A 689 22.46 11.52 11.10
N SER A 690 21.70 12.61 11.25
CA SER A 690 21.61 13.65 10.23
C SER A 690 22.93 14.41 10.08
N GLU A 691 23.59 14.72 11.20
CA GLU A 691 24.88 15.40 11.20
C GLU A 691 25.98 14.53 10.60
N PHE A 692 25.97 13.22 10.87
CA PHE A 692 26.89 12.29 10.23
C PHE A 692 26.71 12.23 8.70
N LYS A 693 25.46 12.16 8.23
CA LYS A 693 25.15 12.21 6.78
C LYS A 693 25.60 13.52 6.13
N GLU A 694 25.31 14.65 6.78
CA GLU A 694 25.73 15.98 6.32
C GLU A 694 27.26 16.13 6.31
N ALA A 695 27.95 15.64 7.34
CA ALA A 695 29.42 15.66 7.41
C ALA A 695 30.06 14.80 6.31
N CYS A 696 29.39 13.73 5.88
CA CYS A 696 29.80 12.96 4.70
C CYS A 696 29.47 13.67 3.37
N GLY A 697 28.69 14.76 3.39
CA GLY A 697 28.25 15.47 2.19
C GLY A 697 27.19 14.69 1.40
N LEU A 698 26.42 13.85 2.08
CA LEU A 698 25.38 13.01 1.49
C LEU A 698 23.99 13.57 1.78
N SER A 699 23.02 13.20 0.93
CA SER A 699 21.63 13.61 1.12
C SER A 699 21.02 12.98 2.39
N PRO A 700 19.95 13.53 2.98
CA PRO A 700 19.27 12.93 4.13
C PRO A 700 18.79 11.49 3.91
N ILE A 701 18.52 11.12 2.65
CA ILE A 701 18.03 9.79 2.24
C ILE A 701 19.17 8.77 2.21
N ALA A 702 20.44 9.22 2.20
CA ALA A 702 21.59 8.32 2.18
C ALA A 702 21.62 7.40 3.41
N ASN A 703 22.09 6.17 3.23
CA ASN A 703 22.24 5.20 4.32
C ASN A 703 23.63 5.27 4.96
N ILE A 704 23.79 4.60 6.10
CA ILE A 704 25.04 4.61 6.89
C ILE A 704 26.20 3.95 6.12
N LYS A 705 25.93 2.89 5.35
CA LYS A 705 26.96 2.21 4.54
C LYS A 705 27.55 3.14 3.48
N GLN A 706 26.71 3.92 2.78
CA GLN A 706 27.14 4.93 1.81
C GLN A 706 28.03 5.99 2.47
N CYS A 707 27.67 6.43 3.68
CA CYS A 707 28.47 7.39 4.46
C CYS A 707 29.86 6.82 4.76
N ILE A 708 29.94 5.60 5.30
CA ILE A 708 31.22 4.95 5.65
C ILE A 708 32.09 4.72 4.41
N ARG A 709 31.51 4.24 3.30
CA ARG A 709 32.25 4.02 2.05
C ARG A 709 32.82 5.31 1.49
N LEU A 710 32.01 6.37 1.40
CA LEU A 710 32.46 7.65 0.89
C LEU A 710 33.57 8.25 1.77
N LEU A 711 33.42 8.11 3.09
CA LEU A 711 34.43 8.52 4.05
C LEU A 711 35.73 7.73 3.84
N ALA A 712 35.67 6.40 3.69
CA ALA A 712 36.82 5.56 3.41
C ALA A 712 37.56 5.97 2.12
N THR A 713 36.83 6.12 1.02
CA THR A 713 37.40 6.58 -0.25
C THR A 713 38.06 7.96 -0.13
N ARG A 714 37.44 8.90 0.61
CA ARG A 714 38.01 10.24 0.82
C ARG A 714 39.26 10.21 1.70
N VAL A 715 39.30 9.37 2.72
CA VAL A 715 40.48 9.22 3.59
C VAL A 715 41.65 8.62 2.80
N SER A 716 41.42 7.57 2.01
CA SER A 716 42.45 6.98 1.14
C SER A 716 42.99 7.95 0.09
N ASN A 717 42.15 8.89 -0.38
CA ASN A 717 42.56 9.89 -1.37
C ASN A 717 43.20 11.17 -0.74
N ALA A 718 43.20 11.31 0.59
CA ALA A 718 43.64 12.54 1.25
C ALA A 718 45.17 12.66 1.33
N THR A 719 45.88 11.58 1.71
CA THR A 719 47.36 11.51 1.70
C THR A 719 47.82 10.06 1.48
N GLU A 720 49.00 9.84 0.88
CA GLU A 720 49.56 8.50 0.59
C GLU A 720 49.78 7.61 1.83
N GLN A 721 49.73 8.20 3.05
CA GLN A 721 49.89 7.48 4.33
C GLN A 721 48.60 7.48 5.17
N SER A 722 47.47 7.96 4.64
CA SER A 722 46.21 7.97 5.36
C SER A 722 45.42 6.68 5.16
N SER A 723 45.14 5.99 6.26
CA SER A 723 44.29 4.80 6.27
C SER A 723 43.14 4.98 7.26
N LEU A 724 42.03 4.32 6.99
CA LEU A 724 40.87 4.26 7.88
C LEU A 724 40.69 2.81 8.30
N SER A 725 40.50 2.59 9.59
CA SER A 725 40.21 1.28 10.16
C SER A 725 39.01 1.36 11.10
N VAL A 726 38.27 0.27 11.19
CA VAL A 726 37.17 0.11 12.14
C VAL A 726 37.61 -0.90 13.19
N ILE A 727 37.56 -0.49 14.45
CA ILE A 727 37.77 -1.36 15.61
C ILE A 727 36.44 -1.54 16.32
N ILE A 728 36.08 -2.79 16.60
CA ILE A 728 34.88 -3.11 17.39
C ILE A 728 35.29 -3.20 18.85
N LYS A 729 34.94 -2.22 19.67
CA LYS A 729 35.21 -2.23 21.12
C LYS A 729 33.92 -2.56 21.86
N ARG A 730 33.88 -3.69 22.57
CA ARG A 730 32.72 -4.13 23.40
C ARG A 730 31.39 -4.01 22.64
N GLU A 731 31.32 -4.60 21.44
CA GLU A 731 30.17 -4.57 20.50
C GLU A 731 29.95 -3.28 19.68
N TYR A 732 30.65 -2.18 19.94
CA TYR A 732 30.42 -0.90 19.23
C TYR A 732 31.57 -0.56 18.25
N PRO A 733 31.26 -0.15 17.01
CA PRO A 733 32.27 0.22 16.02
C PRO A 733 32.87 1.59 16.34
N SER A 734 34.19 1.72 16.18
CA SER A 734 34.92 2.98 16.28
C SER A 734 35.76 3.15 15.02
N LEU A 735 35.66 4.31 14.37
CA LEU A 735 36.48 4.66 13.22
C LEU A 735 37.79 5.28 13.70
N GLU A 736 38.90 4.59 13.46
CA GLU A 736 40.25 5.07 13.74
C GLU A 736 40.97 5.35 12.42
N ALA A 737 41.40 6.59 12.25
CA ALA A 737 42.11 7.01 11.04
C ALA A 737 43.57 7.37 11.37
N GLN A 738 44.48 6.96 10.49
CA GLN A 738 45.92 7.24 10.58
C GLN A 738 46.31 8.33 9.58
N GLY A 739 47.34 9.11 9.90
CA GLY A 739 47.85 10.20 9.05
C GLY A 739 47.20 11.58 9.31
N ASN A 740 47.68 12.61 8.60
CA ASN A 740 47.20 13.98 8.79
C ASN A 740 45.98 14.27 7.90
N LEU A 741 44.80 14.29 8.52
CA LEU A 741 43.53 14.45 7.81
C LEU A 741 43.06 15.91 7.75
N PRO A 742 42.43 16.34 6.63
CA PRO A 742 41.67 17.58 6.55
C PRO A 742 40.60 17.69 7.64
N ASP A 743 40.33 18.91 8.12
CA ASP A 743 39.37 19.16 9.20
C ASP A 743 37.94 18.67 8.88
N VAL A 744 37.57 18.68 7.60
CA VAL A 744 36.28 18.16 7.13
C VAL A 744 36.13 16.66 7.42
N LEU A 745 37.20 15.88 7.23
CA LEU A 745 37.19 14.44 7.50
C LEU A 745 37.28 14.14 8.99
N LYS A 746 38.04 14.94 9.76
CA LYS A 746 38.05 14.85 11.23
C LYS A 746 36.66 15.09 11.81
N LYS A 747 35.93 16.09 11.29
CA LYS A 747 34.56 16.38 11.68
C LYS A 747 33.61 15.21 11.38
N ALA A 748 33.74 14.57 10.22
CA ALA A 748 32.92 13.42 9.87
C ALA A 748 33.21 12.19 10.76
N LEU A 749 34.47 11.96 11.14
CA LEU A 749 34.85 10.92 12.13
C LEU A 749 34.27 11.22 13.51
N GLN A 750 34.28 12.49 13.93
CA GLN A 750 33.68 12.92 15.20
C GLN A 750 32.17 12.69 15.19
N SER A 751 31.45 13.12 14.14
CA SER A 751 30.01 12.91 14.03
C SER A 751 29.62 11.43 13.98
N PHE A 752 30.49 10.55 13.45
CA PHE A 752 30.30 9.10 13.55
C PHE A 752 30.40 8.61 15.00
N ALA A 753 31.41 9.06 15.75
CA ALA A 753 31.59 8.68 17.15
C ALA A 753 30.42 9.19 18.03
N GLU A 754 29.92 10.39 17.75
CA GLU A 754 28.72 10.96 18.39
C GLU A 754 27.49 10.08 18.10
N LEU A 755 27.26 9.69 16.84
CA LEU A 755 26.16 8.78 16.48
C LEU A 755 26.23 7.43 17.22
N VAL A 756 27.41 6.81 17.31
CA VAL A 756 27.59 5.55 18.04
C VAL A 756 27.31 5.74 19.53
N THR A 757 27.74 6.87 20.10
CA THR A 757 27.51 7.22 21.51
C THR A 757 26.02 7.38 21.80
N GLU A 758 25.28 8.12 20.96
CA GLU A 758 23.84 8.28 21.17
C GLU A 758 23.06 6.98 20.95
N CYS A 759 23.44 6.16 19.96
CA CYS A 759 22.86 4.83 19.79
C CYS A 759 23.05 3.96 21.04
N LYS A 760 24.24 4.01 21.65
CA LYS A 760 24.54 3.30 22.89
C LYS A 760 23.68 3.80 24.05
N ASN A 761 23.66 5.11 24.29
CA ASN A 761 22.87 5.75 25.35
C ASN A 761 21.39 5.34 25.25
N LEU A 762 20.82 5.39 24.04
CA LEU A 762 19.46 4.98 23.77
C LEU A 762 19.23 3.51 24.10
N MET A 763 20.09 2.61 23.62
CA MET A 763 19.91 1.17 23.83
C MET A 763 20.02 0.75 25.30
N GLU A 764 20.89 1.39 26.08
CA GLU A 764 21.06 1.13 27.52
C GLU A 764 19.88 1.67 28.34
N SER A 765 19.30 2.81 27.95
CA SER A 765 18.24 3.50 28.71
C SER A 765 16.82 3.09 28.30
N ALA A 766 16.65 2.53 27.10
CA ALA A 766 15.35 2.25 26.49
C ALA A 766 14.42 1.40 27.36
N ASP A 767 14.92 0.33 27.96
CA ASP A 767 14.08 -0.60 28.74
C ASP A 767 13.53 0.07 30.01
N GLY A 768 14.36 0.85 30.70
CA GLY A 768 13.96 1.57 31.91
C GLY A 768 13.01 2.73 31.64
N VAL A 769 13.14 3.41 30.49
CA VAL A 769 12.17 4.43 30.06
C VAL A 769 10.83 3.77 29.68
N HIS A 770 10.90 2.68 28.90
CA HIS A 770 9.72 1.91 28.49
C HIS A 770 8.92 1.41 29.69
N GLU A 771 9.57 0.80 30.69
CA GLU A 771 8.90 0.31 31.90
C GLU A 771 8.23 1.45 32.69
N ARG A 772 8.91 2.59 32.84
CA ARG A 772 8.34 3.76 33.52
C ARG A 772 7.13 4.33 32.80
N LEU A 773 7.15 4.40 31.46
CA LEU A 773 6.00 4.83 30.66
C LEU A 773 4.81 3.88 30.82
N LEU A 774 5.03 2.57 30.76
CA LEU A 774 3.97 1.57 30.99
C LEU A 774 3.44 1.62 32.42
N LYS A 775 4.28 1.87 33.42
CA LYS A 775 3.85 2.05 34.81
C LYS A 775 2.94 3.28 34.96
N CYS A 776 3.30 4.41 34.35
CA CYS A 776 2.44 5.59 34.31
C CYS A 776 1.12 5.31 33.57
N GLN A 777 1.17 4.56 32.48
CA GLN A 777 -0.03 4.16 31.74
C GLN A 777 -0.95 3.31 32.62
N LYS A 778 -0.41 2.29 33.28
CA LYS A 778 -1.16 1.41 34.18
C LYS A 778 -1.81 2.19 35.33
N ALA A 779 -1.07 3.10 35.97
CA ALA A 779 -1.61 3.97 37.02
C ALA A 779 -2.72 4.90 36.48
N GLY A 780 -2.60 5.39 35.25
CA GLY A 780 -3.66 6.14 34.59
C GLY A 780 -4.92 5.29 34.35
N LEU A 781 -4.74 4.03 33.92
CA LEU A 781 -5.81 3.08 33.61
C LEU A 781 -6.62 2.66 34.84
N GLU A 782 -6.05 2.70 36.04
CA GLU A 782 -6.78 2.44 37.30
C GLU A 782 -7.98 3.39 37.49
N TRP A 783 -7.95 4.58 36.88
CA TRP A 783 -9.05 5.53 36.91
C TRP A 783 -10.15 5.26 35.86
N HIS A 784 -9.94 4.33 34.92
CA HIS A 784 -10.80 4.17 33.75
C HIS A 784 -12.22 3.73 34.13
N GLU A 785 -12.35 2.70 34.98
CA GLU A 785 -13.65 2.13 35.38
C GLU A 785 -14.53 3.15 36.12
N ASP A 786 -13.92 4.03 36.91
CA ASP A 786 -14.62 5.03 37.73
C ASP A 786 -14.63 6.44 37.11
N LEU A 787 -14.13 6.61 35.88
CA LEU A 787 -13.93 7.94 35.30
C LEU A 787 -15.24 8.72 35.17
N GLU A 788 -16.32 8.09 34.70
CA GLU A 788 -17.62 8.74 34.56
C GLU A 788 -18.23 9.15 35.90
N ASN A 789 -18.06 8.30 36.93
CA ASN A 789 -18.50 8.58 38.30
C ASN A 789 -17.77 9.79 38.87
N ILE A 790 -16.45 9.83 38.73
CA ILE A 790 -15.60 10.92 39.24
C ILE A 790 -15.87 12.22 38.47
N CYS A 791 -16.04 12.15 37.15
CA CYS A 791 -16.45 13.30 36.33
C CYS A 791 -17.79 13.86 36.81
N SER A 792 -18.77 12.99 37.08
CA SER A 792 -20.10 13.38 37.56
C SER A 792 -20.04 14.04 38.94
N GLN A 793 -19.27 13.46 39.88
CA GLN A 793 -19.04 14.00 41.22
C GLN A 793 -18.32 15.37 41.18
N ALA A 794 -17.40 15.56 40.23
CA ALA A 794 -16.72 16.83 39.99
C ALA A 794 -17.58 17.88 39.26
N GLY A 795 -18.85 17.57 38.94
CA GLY A 795 -19.77 18.47 38.27
C GLY A 795 -19.52 18.64 36.76
N LEU A 796 -18.70 17.78 36.15
CA LEU A 796 -18.53 17.73 34.70
C LEU A 796 -19.74 16.99 34.10
N LYS A 797 -20.47 17.65 33.18
CA LYS A 797 -21.63 17.07 32.50
C LYS A 797 -21.61 17.41 31.00
N GLY A 798 -22.25 16.55 30.20
CA GLY A 798 -22.38 16.72 28.75
C GLY A 798 -21.03 16.90 28.06
N LYS A 799 -20.88 17.96 27.25
CA LYS A 799 -19.66 18.23 26.47
C LYS A 799 -18.37 18.31 27.31
N LYS A 800 -18.46 18.75 28.58
CA LYS A 800 -17.26 18.83 29.45
C LYS A 800 -16.76 17.45 29.89
N MET A 801 -17.68 16.51 30.13
CA MET A 801 -17.35 15.13 30.48
C MET A 801 -16.80 14.37 29.27
N SER A 802 -17.41 14.56 28.09
CA SER A 802 -16.89 14.01 26.83
C SER A 802 -15.45 14.48 26.56
N LYS A 803 -15.17 15.79 26.71
CA LYS A 803 -13.81 16.34 26.58
C LYS A 803 -12.83 15.82 27.62
N ALA A 804 -13.27 15.60 28.87
CA ALA A 804 -12.42 15.00 29.90
C ALA A 804 -12.04 13.56 29.54
N THR A 805 -13.01 12.78 29.05
CA THR A 805 -12.82 11.40 28.59
C THR A 805 -11.88 11.33 27.38
N GLU A 806 -12.04 12.24 26.42
CA GLU A 806 -11.12 12.40 25.28
C GLU A 806 -9.69 12.68 25.76
N ASN A 807 -9.51 13.68 26.63
CA ASN A 807 -8.18 14.04 27.14
C ASN A 807 -7.54 12.88 27.93
N PHE A 808 -8.34 12.14 28.69
CA PHE A 808 -7.90 10.94 29.41
C PHE A 808 -7.40 9.87 28.43
N ALA A 809 -8.21 9.50 27.43
CA ALA A 809 -7.84 8.52 26.42
C ALA A 809 -6.61 8.95 25.62
N TRP A 810 -6.49 10.25 25.28
CA TRP A 810 -5.32 10.81 24.63
C TRP A 810 -4.06 10.63 25.49
N ASN A 811 -4.14 10.89 26.80
CA ASN A 811 -3.01 10.71 27.71
C ASN A 811 -2.55 9.25 27.80
N VAL A 812 -3.48 8.32 27.99
CA VAL A 812 -3.19 6.87 28.02
C VAL A 812 -2.50 6.44 26.73
N ARG A 813 -3.02 6.91 25.59
CA ARG A 813 -2.48 6.60 24.27
C ARG A 813 -1.07 7.17 24.06
N VAL A 814 -0.83 8.41 24.47
CA VAL A 814 0.51 9.02 24.37
C VAL A 814 1.54 8.17 25.10
N LEU A 815 1.22 7.65 26.29
CA LEU A 815 2.14 6.82 27.06
C LEU A 815 2.44 5.50 26.34
N LYS A 816 1.40 4.79 25.88
CA LYS A 816 1.56 3.55 25.10
C LYS A 816 2.33 3.77 23.81
N GLY A 817 1.99 4.84 23.10
CA GLY A 817 2.58 5.22 21.83
C GLY A 817 4.05 5.55 21.97
N GLN A 818 4.44 6.38 22.95
CA GLN A 818 5.85 6.69 23.19
C GLN A 818 6.63 5.46 23.67
N ALA A 819 6.04 4.59 24.48
CA ALA A 819 6.65 3.32 24.86
C ALA A 819 6.94 2.43 23.64
N THR A 820 5.97 2.31 22.72
CA THR A 820 6.15 1.54 21.47
C THR A 820 7.24 2.14 20.59
N LEU A 821 7.24 3.46 20.42
CA LEU A 821 8.26 4.18 19.66
C LEU A 821 9.67 4.05 20.28
N MET A 822 9.76 3.91 21.60
CA MET A 822 11.03 3.67 22.31
C MET A 822 11.63 2.31 21.92
N LEU A 823 10.82 1.26 21.90
CA LEU A 823 11.27 -0.09 21.48
C LEU A 823 11.65 -0.12 20.00
N GLN A 824 10.88 0.57 19.15
CA GLN A 824 11.20 0.71 17.74
C GLN A 824 12.54 1.44 17.54
N ALA A 825 12.77 2.55 18.23
CA ALA A 825 14.04 3.27 18.18
C ALA A 825 15.22 2.42 18.65
N LYS A 826 15.02 1.57 19.67
CA LYS A 826 16.03 0.60 20.13
C LYS A 826 16.37 -0.40 19.03
N LYS A 827 15.37 -0.91 18.32
CA LYS A 827 15.57 -1.82 17.17
C LYS A 827 16.32 -1.12 16.03
N GLU A 828 15.94 0.10 15.69
CA GLU A 828 16.64 0.92 14.68
C GLU A 828 18.10 1.15 15.04
N CYS A 829 18.41 1.48 16.30
CA CYS A 829 19.80 1.65 16.75
C CYS A 829 20.63 0.37 16.59
N ARG A 830 20.05 -0.80 16.91
CA ARG A 830 20.71 -2.09 16.67
C ARG A 830 21.00 -2.30 15.18
N ASP A 831 20.04 -1.95 14.32
CA ASP A 831 20.21 -2.04 12.87
C ASP A 831 21.27 -1.05 12.36
N TYR A 832 21.36 0.16 12.90
CA TYR A 832 22.42 1.12 12.57
C TYR A 832 23.81 0.59 12.93
N ILE A 833 23.99 0.10 14.16
CA ILE A 833 25.26 -0.50 14.60
C ILE A 833 25.63 -1.70 13.73
N ARG A 834 24.66 -2.53 13.36
CA ARG A 834 24.87 -3.65 12.42
C ARG A 834 25.33 -3.15 11.05
N GLN A 835 24.64 -2.18 10.46
CA GLN A 835 25.00 -1.61 9.16
C GLN A 835 26.43 -1.04 9.17
N MET A 836 26.85 -0.41 10.27
CA MET A 836 28.22 0.09 10.43
C MET A 836 29.25 -1.04 10.40
N LYS A 837 29.00 -2.15 11.12
CA LYS A 837 29.88 -3.33 11.12
C LYS A 837 29.96 -3.96 9.73
N GLU A 838 28.82 -4.15 9.06
CA GLU A 838 28.77 -4.72 7.71
C GLU A 838 29.45 -3.83 6.66
N ALA A 839 29.32 -2.51 6.77
CA ALA A 839 30.04 -1.55 5.93
C ALA A 839 31.55 -1.67 6.10
N ALA A 840 32.00 -1.85 7.36
CA ALA A 840 33.40 -2.05 7.68
C ALA A 840 33.95 -3.34 7.05
N SER A 841 33.22 -4.46 7.17
CA SER A 841 33.60 -5.73 6.56
C SER A 841 33.67 -5.65 5.03
N SER A 842 32.62 -5.12 4.39
CA SER A 842 32.53 -5.04 2.93
C SER A 842 33.52 -4.07 2.31
N SER A 843 33.96 -3.06 3.05
CA SER A 843 34.97 -2.09 2.61
C SER A 843 36.40 -2.49 2.98
N GLY A 844 36.61 -3.65 3.62
CA GLY A 844 37.94 -4.11 4.05
C GLY A 844 38.57 -3.25 5.15
N LEU A 845 37.76 -2.56 5.96
CA LEU A 845 38.22 -1.62 6.98
C LEU A 845 38.37 -2.26 8.37
N LEU A 846 37.86 -3.48 8.58
CA LEU A 846 38.00 -4.17 9.87
C LEU A 846 39.44 -4.56 10.14
N LYS A 847 39.95 -4.24 11.34
CA LYS A 847 41.18 -4.80 11.88
C LYS A 847 40.85 -6.03 12.72
N ASP A 848 41.50 -7.17 12.43
CA ASP A 848 41.40 -8.37 13.28
C ASP A 848 42.02 -8.09 14.66
N GLU A 849 41.35 -8.47 15.75
CA GLU A 849 41.85 -8.36 17.13
C GLU A 849 43.11 -9.22 17.42
N LYS A 850 43.74 -9.84 16.41
CA LYS A 850 44.85 -10.79 16.59
C LYS A 850 46.27 -10.18 16.60
N GLU A 851 46.43 -8.86 16.61
CA GLU A 851 47.79 -8.26 16.62
C GLU A 851 48.22 -7.56 17.91
N ASN A 852 47.41 -7.53 18.97
CA ASN A 852 47.85 -7.01 20.27
C ASN A 852 47.70 -8.06 21.39
N GLY A 853 48.45 -9.15 21.28
CA GLY A 853 48.92 -9.87 22.46
C GLY A 853 50.04 -9.07 23.11
N VAL A 854 49.70 -8.12 23.98
CA VAL A 854 50.65 -7.60 24.97
C VAL A 854 50.46 -8.44 26.21
N GLU A 855 51.53 -9.15 26.57
CA GLU A 855 51.69 -9.94 27.77
C GLU A 855 51.21 -9.15 29.01
N GLU A 856 50.20 -9.68 29.71
CA GLU A 856 50.03 -9.39 31.13
C GLU A 856 51.13 -10.16 31.88
N SER A 857 52.10 -9.41 32.39
CA SER A 857 52.94 -9.79 33.53
C SER A 857 52.77 -8.78 34.65
#